data_AF-A0A369HAL1-F1
#
_entry.id   AF-A0A369HAL1-F1
#
_cell.length_a   1.000
_cell.length_b   1.000
_cell.length_c   1.000
_cell.angle_alpha   90.00
_cell.angle_beta   90.00
_cell.angle_gamma   90.00
#
_symmetry.space_group_name_H-M   'P 1'
#
loop_
_entity.id
_entity.type
_entity.pdbx_description
1 polymer ?
#
loop_
_entity_poly.entity_id
_entity_poly.type
_entity_poly.pdbx_seq_one_letter_code
_entity_poly.pdbx_strand_id
1 'polypeptide(L)'
;MPDRSVTVVSYAAGASLAAVALIYVFGPTFTIDNDGSRKKTIVGLRNNANDCFINSVLQALAGLGDLRTYLIRETHRRHIDDVAVYQNLVQPEDGVKLEGWKLQGLQMGIVTQGLKEMLDALNERPIAKKSVTPFPFVKVLEAAFKQRISRQQQDAQEFLQIVAERLKDEYRAGQRARARGRSRGILPDARATDDESTSQDESLNEGFPMEGKYESRLVCQTCHYKTKPREEGFCTITLAVPHVQSTSLNACFDGIFKTEFIDDFKCEMCRLLQAKTNLEHELSQSTSPDFRARAKDGIEKLRAAIDTDPEQPPEDVDLGDMRYAPKRRISKTTRMTIFPKILAVHLSRSIYGVGQMTQKNSAKVAFPERLPLGGLSEPHQYKLLGIITHRGGHNSGHYEAFRRQSQSFPYPNANTFQPSEVYSKSSTPVSTPQMKARQAAGGSPAASTTDLLSSSSPSSSLEQQQQPRSVPAETTSAETPARDLNGDGGSLRSVAASTKSALSKLKQQGQDRSLKTTPSRKAKRRKPTSDKWWRVSDEKVREAKTAEVLGMQREVLAPAAVMATLALAVWIATLAPFDSRLRLAVQFHASRLADDMRGRTWAGRDGWLRSPARHPDLDSRRHVGFLVKTGYGTRHRVREQLDALAGLMGSEGRDFIVVGDWTTVNETDSSRIGVPVYDVVRSVVEKVEKHPRLEKYTKLQQAVAAGDEEEAMRLGRQHGWELDALKFISGLEMAYRRMPDKKWYMILDDDTYLVRSSLELLLSHLDPWRALYLGNVVGDYKGRFAHGGSAVVLSAETLRRLFGRADVVSRAYAESLDETWGDRLVATTLHKVGIYVEERYAHHFSGETPSAARIRGDRLCSPIVSFHGLRRPGAMARVGRGLGEAKEPVVWAQLWSLFAQHPMERYGRAPYLSGDHVGGGGGGGGGGDGEEAMLLTWSAVGDEDGCRARCERVGAGCLAWTFEPRSGECRGSPWATIGDEGVEATGVSGINWGSMEPLARRCLV
;
A
#
# COMPACT_ATOMS: atom_id res chain seq x y z
N MET A 1 3.52 2.33 44.28
CA MET A 1 3.24 0.88 44.21
C MET A 1 1.74 0.67 44.04
N PRO A 2 1.24 -0.42 43.45
CA PRO A 2 1.83 -1.14 42.31
C PRO A 2 0.78 -1.51 41.21
N ASP A 3 1.09 -1.51 39.92
CA ASP A 3 2.11 -0.76 39.19
C ASP A 3 1.73 -0.60 37.70
N ARG A 4 2.50 0.17 36.92
CA ARG A 4 2.29 0.43 35.48
C ARG A 4 3.58 0.52 34.64
N SER A 5 4.75 0.29 35.23
CA SER A 5 6.05 0.40 34.54
C SER A 5 6.25 -0.65 33.45
N VAL A 6 5.86 -1.91 33.70
CA VAL A 6 6.12 -3.05 32.81
C VAL A 6 5.39 -2.95 31.47
N THR A 7 4.15 -2.45 31.45
CA THR A 7 3.33 -2.33 30.23
C THR A 7 3.85 -1.26 29.27
N VAL A 8 4.41 -0.16 29.78
CA VAL A 8 4.97 0.92 28.93
C VAL A 8 6.23 0.43 28.20
N VAL A 9 7.14 -0.26 28.89
CA VAL A 9 8.32 -0.88 28.26
C VAL A 9 7.93 -1.92 27.22
N SER A 10 6.89 -2.72 27.50
CA SER A 10 6.35 -3.70 26.54
C SER A 10 5.79 -3.04 25.28
N TYR A 11 5.09 -1.91 25.40
CA TYR A 11 4.57 -1.16 24.25
C TYR A 11 5.68 -0.44 23.46
N ALA A 12 6.69 0.14 24.14
CA ALA A 12 7.83 0.77 23.48
C ALA A 12 8.68 -0.26 22.70
N ALA A 13 8.90 -1.44 23.30
CA ALA A 13 9.50 -2.58 22.62
C ALA A 13 8.63 -3.02 21.42
N GLY A 14 7.32 -3.19 21.60
CA GLY A 14 6.38 -3.56 20.54
C GLY A 14 6.36 -2.59 19.36
N ALA A 15 6.37 -1.28 19.61
CA ALA A 15 6.45 -0.24 18.59
C ALA A 15 7.81 -0.24 17.86
N SER A 16 8.90 -0.48 18.60
CA SER A 16 10.25 -0.61 18.01
C SER A 16 10.38 -1.88 17.16
N LEU A 17 9.81 -3.00 17.62
CA LEU A 17 9.67 -4.24 16.85
C LEU A 17 8.80 -4.00 15.60
N ALA A 18 7.72 -3.22 15.69
CA ALA A 18 6.90 -2.86 14.53
C ALA A 18 7.65 -1.96 13.53
N ALA A 19 8.48 -1.02 13.99
CA ALA A 19 9.33 -0.20 13.12
C ALA A 19 10.45 -1.01 12.44
N VAL A 20 11.12 -1.91 13.17
CA VAL A 20 12.12 -2.82 12.58
C VAL A 20 11.45 -3.88 11.69
N ALA A 21 10.24 -4.33 12.00
CA ALA A 21 9.44 -5.18 11.12
C ALA A 21 9.01 -4.43 9.86
N LEU A 22 8.62 -3.15 9.93
CA LEU A 22 8.40 -2.31 8.75
C LEU A 22 9.68 -2.23 7.89
N ILE A 23 10.85 -2.04 8.50
CA ILE A 23 12.14 -2.04 7.79
C ILE A 23 12.48 -3.43 7.21
N TYR A 24 12.09 -4.54 7.84
CA TYR A 24 12.37 -5.90 7.36
C TYR A 24 11.32 -6.44 6.35
N VAL A 25 10.09 -5.92 6.40
CA VAL A 25 8.97 -6.27 5.49
C VAL A 25 8.97 -5.38 4.24
N PHE A 26 9.37 -4.10 4.36
CA PHE A 26 9.39 -3.14 3.24
C PHE A 26 10.80 -2.70 2.79
N GLY A 27 11.85 -2.90 3.60
CA GLY A 27 13.25 -2.68 3.16
C GLY A 27 13.67 -3.54 1.96
N PRO A 28 13.27 -4.84 1.88
CA PRO A 28 13.45 -5.68 0.69
C PRO A 28 12.63 -5.26 -0.55
N THR A 29 12.00 -4.08 -0.52
CA THR A 29 11.33 -3.44 -1.67
C THR A 29 11.95 -2.11 -2.10
N PHE A 30 13.02 -1.62 -1.46
CA PHE A 30 13.63 -0.32 -1.79
C PHE A 30 15.13 -0.34 -2.12
N THR A 31 15.78 -1.50 -2.15
CA THR A 31 17.09 -1.67 -2.80
C THR A 31 17.13 -2.98 -3.61
N ILE A 32 18.01 -3.05 -4.61
CA ILE A 32 18.14 -4.14 -5.59
C ILE A 32 16.96 -4.24 -6.59
N ASP A 33 16.64 -3.12 -7.26
CA ASP A 33 16.13 -3.16 -8.63
C ASP A 33 17.30 -2.92 -9.61
N ASN A 34 18.17 -3.93 -9.75
CA ASN A 34 19.06 -4.06 -10.90
C ASN A 34 19.41 -5.54 -11.13
N ASP A 35 18.67 -6.21 -12.02
CA ASP A 35 19.01 -7.54 -12.50
C ASP A 35 18.42 -7.75 -13.91
N GLY A 36 19.06 -7.13 -14.90
CA GLY A 36 18.67 -7.13 -16.32
C GLY A 36 18.87 -8.49 -17.01
N SER A 37 18.38 -9.58 -16.42
CA SER A 37 18.47 -10.94 -16.94
C SER A 37 17.08 -11.53 -17.25
N ARG A 38 17.00 -12.35 -18.31
CA ARG A 38 15.75 -12.98 -18.81
C ARG A 38 15.23 -14.08 -17.87
N LYS A 39 14.85 -13.71 -16.65
CA LYS A 39 14.27 -14.62 -15.66
C LYS A 39 12.85 -14.99 -16.05
N LYS A 40 12.54 -16.29 -16.03
CA LYS A 40 11.18 -16.80 -16.19
C LYS A 40 10.31 -16.26 -15.06
N THR A 41 9.09 -15.84 -15.36
CA THR A 41 8.07 -15.38 -14.40
C THR A 41 6.71 -15.96 -14.78
N ILE A 42 5.71 -15.76 -13.93
CA ILE A 42 4.29 -15.91 -14.27
C ILE A 42 3.63 -14.54 -14.45
N VAL A 43 2.38 -14.54 -14.91
CA VAL A 43 1.55 -13.35 -15.09
C VAL A 43 1.01 -12.87 -13.74
N GLY A 44 1.14 -11.58 -13.45
CA GLY A 44 0.54 -10.92 -12.28
C GLY A 44 -0.89 -10.40 -12.56
N LEU A 45 -1.57 -9.93 -11.52
CA LEU A 45 -2.91 -9.33 -11.64
C LEU A 45 -2.90 -7.84 -11.31
N ARG A 46 -3.65 -7.04 -12.07
CA ARG A 46 -3.86 -5.62 -11.74
C ARG A 46 -4.83 -5.50 -10.57
N ASN A 47 -4.59 -4.52 -9.71
CA ASN A 47 -5.45 -4.14 -8.60
C ASN A 47 -5.84 -2.67 -8.85
N ASN A 48 -7.11 -2.48 -9.19
CA ASN A 48 -7.66 -1.20 -9.64
C ASN A 48 -8.57 -0.57 -8.58
N ALA A 49 -9.22 -1.38 -7.74
CA ALA A 49 -10.13 -0.94 -6.69
C ALA A 49 -10.24 -1.97 -5.55
N ASN A 50 -9.13 -2.18 -4.82
CA ASN A 50 -9.00 -3.13 -3.70
C ASN A 50 -9.09 -4.62 -4.06
N ASP A 51 -8.91 -4.99 -5.32
CA ASP A 51 -9.11 -6.35 -5.87
C ASP A 51 -8.14 -7.42 -5.32
N CYS A 52 -7.26 -7.09 -4.37
CA CYS A 52 -6.24 -7.98 -3.80
C CYS A 52 -6.79 -9.31 -3.26
N PHE A 53 -8.01 -9.33 -2.69
CA PHE A 53 -8.66 -10.55 -2.22
C PHE A 53 -8.94 -11.51 -3.39
N ILE A 54 -9.57 -11.00 -4.46
CA ILE A 54 -9.79 -11.71 -5.74
C ILE A 54 -8.45 -12.18 -6.33
N ASN A 55 -7.47 -11.27 -6.41
CA ASN A 55 -6.18 -11.55 -7.01
C ASN A 55 -5.42 -12.66 -6.30
N SER A 56 -5.47 -12.69 -4.97
CA SER A 56 -4.81 -13.73 -4.17
C SER A 56 -5.46 -15.10 -4.35
N VAL A 57 -6.81 -15.16 -4.40
CA VAL A 57 -7.56 -16.39 -4.66
C VAL A 57 -7.28 -16.91 -6.06
N LEU A 58 -7.36 -16.08 -7.10
CA LEU A 58 -7.10 -16.51 -8.48
C LEU A 58 -5.67 -17.02 -8.69
N GLN A 59 -4.67 -16.39 -8.05
CA GLN A 59 -3.29 -16.90 -8.10
C GLN A 59 -3.14 -18.22 -7.34
N ALA A 60 -3.76 -18.38 -6.17
CA ALA A 60 -3.74 -19.65 -5.44
C ALA A 60 -4.39 -20.78 -6.27
N LEU A 61 -5.59 -20.55 -6.82
CA LEU A 61 -6.31 -21.48 -7.70
C LEU A 61 -5.52 -21.84 -8.96
N ALA A 62 -4.83 -20.87 -9.59
CA ALA A 62 -3.97 -21.11 -10.74
C ALA A 62 -2.79 -22.06 -10.43
N GLY A 63 -2.42 -22.23 -9.15
CA GLY A 63 -1.42 -23.19 -8.70
C GLY A 63 -1.89 -24.64 -8.60
N LEU A 64 -3.19 -24.91 -8.72
CA LEU A 64 -3.80 -26.22 -8.47
C LEU A 64 -3.90 -27.04 -9.76
N GLY A 65 -3.04 -28.06 -9.89
CA GLY A 65 -2.97 -28.92 -11.08
C GLY A 65 -4.28 -29.68 -11.33
N ASP A 66 -4.82 -30.31 -10.31
CA ASP A 66 -6.04 -31.14 -10.40
C ASP A 66 -7.29 -30.29 -10.70
N LEU A 67 -7.34 -29.04 -10.22
CA LEU A 67 -8.40 -28.10 -10.58
C LEU A 67 -8.31 -27.76 -12.07
N ARG A 68 -7.11 -27.48 -12.60
CA ARG A 68 -6.93 -27.24 -14.04
C ARG A 68 -7.30 -28.46 -14.87
N THR A 69 -6.98 -29.67 -14.42
CA THR A 69 -7.40 -30.93 -15.09
C THR A 69 -8.91 -31.11 -15.09
N TYR A 70 -9.58 -30.86 -13.96
CA TYR A 70 -11.04 -30.85 -13.86
C TYR A 70 -11.66 -29.80 -14.80
N LEU A 71 -11.19 -28.56 -14.75
CA LEU A 71 -11.70 -27.47 -15.59
C LEU A 71 -11.54 -27.80 -17.08
N ILE A 72 -10.40 -28.34 -17.52
CA ILE A 72 -10.22 -28.77 -18.91
C ILE A 72 -11.20 -29.89 -19.28
N ARG A 73 -11.31 -30.95 -18.47
CA ARG A 73 -12.21 -32.08 -18.75
C ARG A 73 -13.66 -31.64 -18.84
N GLU A 74 -14.13 -30.84 -17.88
CA GLU A 74 -15.54 -30.51 -17.69
C GLU A 74 -16.02 -29.34 -18.58
N THR A 75 -15.12 -28.52 -19.12
CA THR A 75 -15.42 -27.62 -20.26
C THR A 75 -15.36 -28.36 -21.60
N HIS A 76 -14.39 -29.27 -21.79
CA HIS A 76 -14.26 -30.04 -23.02
C HIS A 76 -15.46 -30.97 -23.24
N ARG A 77 -15.95 -31.59 -22.16
CA ARG A 77 -17.18 -32.40 -22.14
C ARG A 77 -18.39 -31.60 -22.60
N ARG A 78 -18.60 -30.39 -22.06
CA ARG A 78 -19.66 -29.45 -22.51
C ARG A 78 -19.54 -28.99 -23.97
N HIS A 79 -18.38 -29.18 -24.60
CA HIS A 79 -18.15 -28.79 -25.99
C HIS A 79 -18.33 -29.97 -26.99
N ILE A 80 -18.23 -31.21 -26.52
CA ILE A 80 -18.46 -32.43 -27.33
C ILE A 80 -19.89 -32.95 -27.19
N ASP A 81 -20.45 -32.92 -25.98
CA ASP A 81 -21.85 -33.27 -25.72
C ASP A 81 -22.80 -32.36 -26.54
N ASP A 82 -23.90 -32.92 -27.05
CA ASP A 82 -24.88 -32.16 -27.84
C ASP A 82 -25.46 -30.96 -27.07
N VAL A 83 -25.58 -29.81 -27.75
CA VAL A 83 -26.06 -28.55 -27.17
C VAL A 83 -27.47 -28.68 -26.57
N ALA A 84 -28.32 -29.56 -27.13
CA ALA A 84 -29.65 -29.86 -26.61
C ALA A 84 -29.61 -30.45 -25.19
N VAL A 85 -28.54 -31.14 -24.79
CA VAL A 85 -28.35 -31.65 -23.42
C VAL A 85 -28.35 -30.50 -22.42
N TYR A 86 -27.67 -29.39 -22.74
CA TYR A 86 -27.56 -28.24 -21.84
C TYR A 86 -28.67 -27.21 -22.02
N GLN A 87 -29.37 -27.17 -23.16
CA GLN A 87 -30.58 -26.35 -23.34
C GLN A 87 -31.81 -26.93 -22.63
N ASN A 88 -31.94 -28.27 -22.52
CA ASN A 88 -33.04 -28.90 -21.79
C ASN A 88 -32.85 -28.78 -20.27
N LEU A 89 -33.31 -27.68 -19.67
CA LEU A 89 -33.09 -27.35 -18.24
C LEU A 89 -33.63 -28.42 -17.27
N VAL A 90 -32.77 -28.99 -16.41
CA VAL A 90 -33.11 -30.06 -15.46
C VAL A 90 -33.09 -29.57 -14.02
N GLN A 91 -34.28 -29.35 -13.45
CA GLN A 91 -34.46 -29.01 -12.03
C GLN A 91 -33.81 -30.08 -11.11
N PRO A 92 -33.34 -29.72 -9.91
CA PRO A 92 -32.97 -30.70 -8.90
C PRO A 92 -34.23 -31.43 -8.39
N GLU A 93 -34.06 -32.67 -7.95
CA GLU A 93 -35.15 -33.50 -7.42
C GLU A 93 -35.39 -33.19 -5.93
N ASP A 94 -34.32 -33.15 -5.11
CA ASP A 94 -34.38 -32.92 -3.66
C ASP A 94 -34.26 -31.43 -3.25
N GLY A 95 -34.94 -30.49 -3.92
CA GLY A 95 -34.71 -29.07 -3.59
C GLY A 95 -35.66 -28.01 -4.14
N VAL A 96 -35.41 -26.77 -3.68
CA VAL A 96 -36.17 -25.58 -4.10
C VAL A 96 -36.05 -25.38 -5.61
N LYS A 97 -37.20 -25.31 -6.29
CA LYS A 97 -37.33 -25.06 -7.73
C LYS A 97 -36.55 -23.81 -8.13
N LEU A 98 -35.53 -23.97 -8.97
CA LEU A 98 -34.64 -22.89 -9.37
C LEU A 98 -35.24 -22.06 -10.51
N GLU A 99 -35.01 -20.74 -10.47
CA GLU A 99 -35.36 -19.84 -11.56
C GLU A 99 -34.62 -20.20 -12.86
N GLY A 100 -35.29 -20.07 -14.01
CA GLY A 100 -34.78 -20.54 -15.30
C GLY A 100 -33.39 -20.01 -15.66
N TRP A 101 -33.12 -18.72 -15.42
CA TRP A 101 -31.80 -18.12 -15.69
C TRP A 101 -30.69 -18.70 -14.80
N LYS A 102 -30.98 -18.98 -13.53
CA LYS A 102 -30.01 -19.55 -12.58
C LYS A 102 -29.72 -21.00 -12.95
N LEU A 103 -30.76 -21.76 -13.28
CA LEU A 103 -30.64 -23.14 -13.73
C LEU A 103 -29.89 -23.24 -15.07
N GLN A 104 -30.18 -22.37 -16.03
CA GLN A 104 -29.45 -22.27 -17.30
C GLN A 104 -27.98 -21.95 -17.09
N GLY A 105 -27.65 -20.92 -16.32
CA GLY A 105 -26.26 -20.56 -16.02
C GLY A 105 -25.50 -21.66 -15.27
N LEU A 106 -26.18 -22.42 -14.40
CA LEU A 106 -25.62 -23.58 -13.73
C LEU A 106 -25.34 -24.73 -14.72
N GLN A 107 -26.32 -25.05 -15.55
CA GLN A 107 -26.24 -26.16 -16.51
C GLN A 107 -25.16 -25.90 -17.58
N MET A 108 -25.11 -24.68 -18.12
CA MET A 108 -24.09 -24.23 -19.09
C MET A 108 -22.67 -24.11 -18.50
N GLY A 109 -22.49 -24.09 -17.17
CA GLY A 109 -21.16 -24.07 -16.55
C GLY A 109 -20.38 -22.78 -16.78
N ILE A 110 -21.05 -21.62 -16.74
CA ILE A 110 -20.45 -20.34 -17.16
C ILE A 110 -19.28 -19.91 -16.27
N VAL A 111 -19.33 -20.17 -14.94
CA VAL A 111 -18.23 -19.85 -14.02
C VAL A 111 -17.08 -20.84 -14.20
N THR A 112 -17.39 -22.10 -14.51
CA THR A 112 -16.41 -23.15 -14.86
C THR A 112 -15.59 -22.74 -16.09
N GLN A 113 -16.24 -22.25 -17.15
CA GLN A 113 -15.54 -21.75 -18.35
C GLN A 113 -14.75 -20.46 -18.06
N GLY A 114 -15.38 -19.45 -17.45
CA GLY A 114 -14.71 -18.17 -17.16
C GLY A 114 -13.51 -18.31 -16.20
N LEU A 115 -13.59 -19.22 -15.23
CA LEU A 115 -12.45 -19.54 -14.37
C LEU A 115 -11.34 -20.23 -15.16
N LYS A 116 -11.66 -21.19 -16.03
CA LYS A 116 -10.65 -21.86 -16.88
C LYS A 116 -9.86 -20.85 -17.70
N GLU A 117 -10.54 -19.92 -18.38
CA GLU A 117 -9.91 -18.86 -19.17
C GLU A 117 -8.99 -17.98 -18.31
N MET A 118 -9.46 -17.58 -17.13
CA MET A 118 -8.67 -16.80 -16.16
C MET A 118 -7.43 -17.58 -15.67
N LEU A 119 -7.57 -18.86 -15.32
CA LEU A 119 -6.45 -19.67 -14.82
C LEU A 119 -5.47 -20.06 -15.95
N ASP A 120 -5.91 -20.21 -17.19
CA ASP A 120 -5.02 -20.40 -18.34
C ASP A 120 -4.21 -19.13 -18.63
N ALA A 121 -4.83 -17.94 -18.58
CA ALA A 121 -4.12 -16.66 -18.70
C ALA A 121 -3.09 -16.44 -17.56
N LEU A 122 -3.36 -16.92 -16.34
CA LEU A 122 -2.42 -16.89 -15.21
C LEU A 122 -1.35 -17.99 -15.24
N ASN A 123 -1.43 -18.93 -16.18
CA ASN A 123 -0.47 -20.01 -16.40
C ASN A 123 0.31 -19.87 -17.72
N GLU A 124 0.05 -18.80 -18.48
CA GLU A 124 0.93 -18.35 -19.56
C GLU A 124 2.37 -18.16 -19.06
N ARG A 125 3.34 -18.37 -19.94
CA ARG A 125 4.78 -18.15 -19.69
C ARG A 125 5.24 -16.88 -20.39
N PRO A 126 5.03 -15.68 -19.81
CA PRO A 126 5.38 -14.44 -20.47
C PRO A 126 6.90 -14.27 -20.59
N ILE A 127 7.33 -13.66 -21.69
CA ILE A 127 8.76 -13.44 -22.02
C ILE A 127 9.34 -12.25 -21.22
N ALA A 128 8.48 -11.35 -20.74
CA ALA A 128 8.78 -10.21 -19.89
C ALA A 128 7.75 -10.10 -18.74
N LYS A 129 7.80 -9.07 -17.89
CA LYS A 129 6.76 -8.84 -16.87
C LYS A 129 5.41 -8.56 -17.55
N LYS A 130 4.41 -9.41 -17.29
CA LYS A 130 3.03 -9.27 -17.79
C LYS A 130 2.04 -9.18 -16.61
N SER A 131 1.07 -8.27 -16.70
CA SER A 131 -0.10 -8.22 -15.82
C SER A 131 -1.39 -8.25 -16.63
N VAL A 132 -2.41 -8.95 -16.12
CA VAL A 132 -3.77 -8.99 -16.68
C VAL A 132 -4.78 -8.53 -15.61
N THR A 133 -6.03 -8.27 -15.99
CA THR A 133 -7.08 -7.84 -15.05
C THR A 133 -8.00 -9.01 -14.66
N PRO A 134 -8.50 -9.10 -13.41
CA PRO A 134 -9.51 -10.09 -13.02
C PRO A 134 -10.92 -9.77 -13.53
N PHE A 135 -11.18 -8.56 -14.05
CA PHE A 135 -12.54 -8.10 -14.37
C PHE A 135 -13.35 -8.98 -15.35
N PRO A 136 -12.78 -9.68 -16.35
CA PRO A 136 -13.55 -10.63 -17.16
C PRO A 136 -14.19 -11.74 -16.33
N PHE A 137 -13.45 -12.33 -15.38
CA PHE A 137 -13.99 -13.35 -14.48
C PHE A 137 -14.97 -12.77 -13.45
N VAL A 138 -14.70 -11.56 -12.94
CA VAL A 138 -15.65 -10.85 -12.07
C VAL A 138 -17.00 -10.67 -12.76
N LYS A 139 -17.04 -10.20 -14.02
CA LYS A 139 -18.29 -10.06 -14.78
C LYS A 139 -19.04 -11.39 -14.97
N VAL A 140 -18.32 -12.50 -15.13
CA VAL A 140 -18.93 -13.85 -15.21
C VAL A 140 -19.59 -14.23 -13.88
N LEU A 141 -18.96 -13.94 -12.73
CA LEU A 141 -19.58 -14.12 -11.41
C LEU A 141 -20.78 -13.17 -11.21
N GLU A 142 -20.65 -11.89 -11.54
CA GLU A 142 -21.74 -10.91 -11.40
C GLU A 142 -22.98 -11.33 -12.22
N ALA A 143 -22.79 -11.86 -13.44
CA ALA A 143 -23.85 -12.43 -14.25
C ALA A 143 -24.41 -13.75 -13.66
N ALA A 144 -23.55 -14.62 -13.12
CA ALA A 144 -23.95 -15.90 -12.53
C ALA A 144 -24.78 -15.78 -11.25
N PHE A 145 -24.68 -14.65 -10.54
CA PHE A 145 -25.41 -14.35 -9.30
C PHE A 145 -26.42 -13.20 -9.41
N LYS A 146 -26.43 -12.43 -10.52
CA LYS A 146 -27.21 -11.17 -10.69
C LYS A 146 -26.94 -10.11 -9.60
N GLN A 147 -25.73 -10.09 -9.05
CA GLN A 147 -25.29 -9.16 -8.01
C GLN A 147 -23.94 -8.57 -8.41
N ARG A 148 -23.63 -7.34 -7.97
CA ARG A 148 -22.32 -6.72 -8.21
C ARG A 148 -21.38 -6.98 -7.05
N ILE A 149 -20.10 -7.21 -7.35
CA ILE A 149 -19.07 -7.37 -6.31
C ILE A 149 -18.63 -5.97 -5.82
N SER A 150 -18.52 -5.80 -4.51
CA SER A 150 -18.11 -4.54 -3.90
C SER A 150 -16.64 -4.20 -4.21
N ARG A 151 -16.35 -2.91 -4.41
CA ARG A 151 -14.99 -2.34 -4.59
C ARG A 151 -14.32 -1.94 -3.26
N GLN A 152 -14.94 -2.29 -2.14
CA GLN A 152 -14.34 -2.22 -0.81
C GLN A 152 -13.59 -3.53 -0.53
N GLN A 153 -12.68 -3.55 0.45
CA GLN A 153 -12.00 -4.80 0.84
C GLN A 153 -13.01 -5.84 1.36
N GLN A 154 -13.00 -7.05 0.81
CA GLN A 154 -13.81 -8.20 1.24
C GLN A 154 -12.92 -9.33 1.77
N ASP A 155 -13.50 -10.39 2.35
CA ASP A 155 -12.73 -11.57 2.72
C ASP A 155 -12.40 -12.46 1.50
N ALA A 156 -11.13 -12.86 1.39
CA ALA A 156 -10.71 -13.83 0.39
C ALA A 156 -11.33 -15.22 0.61
N GLN A 157 -11.72 -15.55 1.85
CA GLN A 157 -12.44 -16.80 2.17
C GLN A 157 -13.84 -16.83 1.58
N GLU A 158 -14.61 -15.75 1.72
CA GLU A 158 -15.96 -15.63 1.17
C GLU A 158 -15.92 -15.74 -0.36
N PHE A 159 -15.01 -14.99 -1.00
CA PHE A 159 -14.82 -15.08 -2.46
C PHE A 159 -14.40 -16.49 -2.92
N LEU A 160 -13.51 -17.18 -2.19
CA LEU A 160 -13.14 -18.56 -2.47
C LEU A 160 -14.33 -19.52 -2.30
N GLN A 161 -15.15 -19.36 -1.26
CA GLN A 161 -16.32 -20.19 -1.03
C GLN A 161 -17.37 -20.01 -2.13
N ILE A 162 -17.69 -18.76 -2.50
CA ILE A 162 -18.60 -18.42 -3.61
C ILE A 162 -18.15 -19.11 -4.91
N VAL A 163 -16.85 -19.05 -5.24
CA VAL A 163 -16.31 -19.72 -6.44
C VAL A 163 -16.38 -21.25 -6.32
N ALA A 164 -15.93 -21.83 -5.20
CA ALA A 164 -15.82 -23.28 -5.06
C ALA A 164 -17.19 -23.98 -4.93
N GLU A 165 -18.18 -23.36 -4.28
CA GLU A 165 -19.55 -23.86 -4.23
C GLU A 165 -20.26 -23.70 -5.57
N ARG A 166 -20.04 -22.59 -6.29
CA ARG A 166 -20.63 -22.40 -7.61
C ARG A 166 -20.11 -23.43 -8.62
N LEU A 167 -18.82 -23.79 -8.58
CA LEU A 167 -18.25 -24.85 -9.42
C LEU A 167 -18.86 -26.24 -9.09
N LYS A 168 -19.08 -26.55 -7.81
CA LYS A 168 -19.77 -27.77 -7.38
C LYS A 168 -21.21 -27.82 -7.91
N ASP A 169 -21.93 -26.71 -7.84
CA ASP A 169 -23.32 -26.65 -8.32
C ASP A 169 -23.40 -26.74 -9.86
N GLU A 170 -22.45 -26.13 -10.59
CA GLU A 170 -22.30 -26.28 -12.04
C GLU A 170 -21.92 -27.70 -12.45
N TYR A 171 -21.07 -28.38 -11.68
CA TYR A 171 -20.75 -29.81 -11.86
C TYR A 171 -21.99 -30.69 -11.67
N ARG A 172 -22.71 -30.53 -10.56
CA ARG A 172 -23.94 -31.27 -10.25
C ARG A 172 -25.05 -31.01 -11.28
N ALA A 173 -25.20 -29.78 -11.77
CA ALA A 173 -26.14 -29.45 -12.84
C ALA A 173 -25.75 -30.10 -14.18
N GLY A 174 -24.46 -30.05 -14.55
CA GLY A 174 -23.95 -30.75 -15.73
C GLY A 174 -24.15 -32.26 -15.68
N GLN A 175 -23.97 -32.88 -14.51
CA GLN A 175 -24.31 -34.30 -14.31
C GLN A 175 -25.79 -34.61 -14.55
N ARG A 176 -26.72 -33.88 -13.91
CA ARG A 176 -28.17 -34.10 -14.10
C ARG A 176 -28.60 -33.91 -15.56
N ALA A 177 -28.07 -32.88 -16.24
CA ALA A 177 -28.32 -32.64 -17.66
C ALA A 177 -27.90 -33.85 -18.53
N ARG A 178 -26.67 -34.34 -18.33
CA ARG A 178 -26.14 -35.51 -19.06
C ARG A 178 -26.91 -36.80 -18.74
N ALA A 179 -27.29 -37.03 -17.48
CA ALA A 179 -28.11 -38.17 -17.09
C ALA A 179 -29.49 -38.15 -17.78
N ARG A 180 -30.14 -36.98 -17.83
CA ARG A 180 -31.39 -36.75 -18.56
C ARG A 180 -31.23 -36.84 -20.08
N GLY A 181 -30.05 -36.50 -20.60
CA GLY A 181 -29.66 -36.69 -21.99
C GLY A 181 -29.59 -38.17 -22.38
N ARG A 182 -28.90 -39.00 -21.58
CA ARG A 182 -28.89 -40.46 -21.75
C ARG A 182 -30.29 -41.06 -21.63
N SER A 183 -31.06 -40.66 -20.62
CA SER A 183 -32.44 -41.13 -20.42
C SER A 183 -33.44 -40.68 -21.50
N ARG A 184 -32.99 -39.93 -22.51
CA ARG A 184 -33.75 -39.49 -23.69
C ARG A 184 -33.09 -39.93 -25.00
N GLY A 185 -32.02 -40.71 -24.97
CA GLY A 185 -31.27 -41.15 -26.16
C GLY A 185 -30.49 -40.03 -26.88
N ILE A 186 -30.33 -38.85 -26.27
CA ILE A 186 -29.58 -37.71 -26.83
C ILE A 186 -28.07 -37.94 -26.71
N LEU A 187 -27.66 -38.66 -25.65
CA LEU A 187 -26.30 -39.15 -25.47
C LEU A 187 -26.33 -40.68 -25.47
N PRO A 188 -25.30 -41.37 -26.02
CA PRO A 188 -25.20 -42.82 -25.94
C PRO A 188 -25.14 -43.28 -24.48
N ASP A 189 -25.67 -44.47 -24.20
CA ASP A 189 -25.58 -45.05 -22.86
C ASP A 189 -24.16 -45.55 -22.57
N ALA A 190 -23.73 -45.43 -21.31
CA ALA A 190 -22.36 -45.77 -20.91
C ALA A 190 -22.09 -47.27 -20.85
N ARG A 191 -23.15 -48.10 -20.72
CA ARG A 191 -23.07 -49.57 -20.58
C ARG A 191 -23.05 -50.33 -21.92
N ALA A 192 -22.91 -49.61 -23.04
CA ALA A 192 -22.88 -50.22 -24.37
C ALA A 192 -21.46 -50.65 -24.82
N THR A 193 -20.45 -50.49 -23.97
CA THR A 193 -19.03 -50.77 -24.27
C THR A 193 -18.32 -51.47 -23.10
N ASP A 194 -18.99 -52.42 -22.46
CA ASP A 194 -18.38 -53.29 -21.45
C ASP A 194 -17.67 -54.47 -22.13
N ASP A 195 -16.34 -54.41 -22.23
CA ASP A 195 -15.46 -55.49 -22.71
C ASP A 195 -14.62 -55.98 -21.52
N GLU A 196 -14.45 -57.30 -21.34
CA GLU A 196 -14.15 -57.94 -20.04
C GLU A 196 -12.79 -57.54 -19.40
N SER A 197 -12.78 -56.44 -18.63
CA SER A 197 -11.61 -55.94 -17.89
C SER A 197 -11.98 -55.30 -16.53
N THR A 198 -13.08 -55.77 -15.94
CA THR A 198 -13.76 -55.18 -14.76
C THR A 198 -12.92 -55.22 -13.48
N SER A 199 -12.14 -54.17 -13.22
CA SER A 199 -11.62 -53.86 -11.87
C SER A 199 -11.15 -52.41 -11.63
N GLN A 200 -11.00 -51.58 -12.67
CA GLN A 200 -10.40 -50.23 -12.53
C GLN A 200 -11.36 -49.05 -12.81
N ASP A 201 -12.55 -49.29 -13.36
CA ASP A 201 -13.34 -48.21 -13.99
C ASP A 201 -14.19 -47.36 -13.02
N GLU A 202 -14.36 -47.79 -11.76
CA GLU A 202 -14.83 -46.92 -10.66
C GLU A 202 -13.99 -45.63 -10.51
N SER A 203 -12.76 -45.62 -11.05
CA SER A 203 -11.90 -44.43 -11.08
C SER A 203 -12.32 -43.35 -12.10
N LEU A 204 -13.16 -43.65 -13.10
CA LEU A 204 -13.52 -42.67 -14.15
C LEU A 204 -14.57 -41.65 -13.73
N ASN A 205 -15.40 -41.93 -12.72
CA ASN A 205 -16.41 -40.99 -12.23
C ASN A 205 -15.82 -40.01 -11.19
N GLU A 206 -14.71 -39.35 -11.53
CA GLU A 206 -14.05 -38.39 -10.64
C GLU A 206 -15.00 -37.25 -10.23
N GLY A 207 -15.34 -37.22 -8.93
CA GLY A 207 -16.11 -36.16 -8.28
C GLY A 207 -15.46 -34.77 -8.39
N PHE A 208 -16.21 -33.72 -8.03
CA PHE A 208 -15.68 -32.36 -7.99
C PHE A 208 -14.45 -32.32 -7.06
N PRO A 209 -13.24 -31.93 -7.51
CA PRO A 209 -12.01 -32.24 -6.79
C PRO A 209 -11.85 -31.50 -5.45
N MET A 210 -12.68 -30.50 -5.15
CA MET A 210 -12.70 -29.79 -3.87
C MET A 210 -13.82 -30.27 -2.93
N GLU A 211 -14.71 -31.17 -3.36
CA GLU A 211 -15.83 -31.67 -2.55
C GLU A 211 -15.38 -32.79 -1.60
N GLY A 212 -15.52 -32.54 -0.30
CA GLY A 212 -15.37 -33.53 0.76
C GLY A 212 -16.66 -33.71 1.57
N LYS A 213 -16.68 -34.70 2.47
CA LYS A 213 -17.79 -34.93 3.40
C LYS A 213 -17.31 -35.16 4.83
N TYR A 214 -18.09 -34.64 5.77
CA TYR A 214 -18.07 -35.02 7.17
C TYR A 214 -19.30 -35.86 7.52
N GLU A 215 -19.13 -36.80 8.43
CA GLU A 215 -20.19 -37.52 9.11
C GLU A 215 -20.15 -37.10 10.59
N SER A 216 -21.28 -36.61 11.12
CA SER A 216 -21.44 -36.35 12.55
C SER A 216 -22.45 -37.29 13.19
N ARG A 217 -22.15 -37.75 14.40
CA ARG A 217 -23.02 -38.66 15.17
C ARG A 217 -23.16 -38.16 16.60
N LEU A 218 -24.39 -38.17 17.10
CA LEU A 218 -24.72 -37.77 18.47
C LEU A 218 -25.00 -39.01 19.32
N VAL A 219 -24.57 -38.99 20.58
CA VAL A 219 -24.85 -40.05 21.55
C VAL A 219 -25.35 -39.43 22.85
N CYS A 220 -26.51 -39.87 23.34
CA CYS A 220 -27.07 -39.40 24.61
C CYS A 220 -26.30 -40.00 25.80
N GLN A 221 -25.91 -39.16 26.75
CA GLN A 221 -25.19 -39.60 27.96
C GLN A 221 -26.12 -40.18 29.04
N THR A 222 -27.44 -40.21 28.81
CA THR A 222 -28.43 -40.73 29.77
C THR A 222 -29.17 -41.98 29.29
N CYS A 223 -29.57 -42.06 28.02
CA CYS A 223 -30.22 -43.26 27.45
C CYS A 223 -29.31 -44.03 26.47
N HIS A 224 -28.09 -43.55 26.21
CA HIS A 224 -27.09 -44.15 25.32
C HIS A 224 -27.52 -44.41 23.87
N TYR A 225 -28.70 -43.95 23.48
CA TYR A 225 -29.14 -43.89 22.09
C TYR A 225 -28.14 -43.10 21.24
N LYS A 226 -27.85 -43.63 20.05
CA LYS A 226 -26.90 -43.09 19.07
C LYS A 226 -27.67 -42.74 17.81
N THR A 227 -27.73 -41.46 17.46
CA THR A 227 -28.49 -41.00 16.28
C THR A 227 -28.02 -41.69 15.01
N LYS A 228 -28.88 -41.63 13.98
CA LYS A 228 -28.46 -41.83 12.59
C LYS A 228 -27.32 -40.83 12.29
N PRO A 229 -26.23 -41.25 11.64
CA PRO A 229 -25.16 -40.32 11.29
C PRO A 229 -25.64 -39.32 10.23
N ARG A 230 -25.24 -38.06 10.36
CA ARG A 230 -25.61 -36.97 9.44
C ARG A 230 -24.41 -36.59 8.59
N GLU A 231 -24.54 -36.71 7.28
CA GLU A 231 -23.50 -36.29 6.33
C GLU A 231 -23.65 -34.82 5.94
N GLU A 232 -22.54 -34.09 5.98
CA GLU A 232 -22.44 -32.67 5.58
C GLU A 232 -21.28 -32.51 4.59
N GLY A 233 -21.58 -31.99 3.38
CA GLY A 233 -20.61 -31.81 2.30
C GLY A 233 -19.97 -30.41 2.30
N PHE A 234 -18.66 -30.32 2.06
CA PHE A 234 -17.89 -29.08 2.10
C PHE A 234 -17.01 -28.87 0.87
N CYS A 235 -16.80 -27.60 0.47
CA CYS A 235 -15.76 -27.19 -0.50
C CYS A 235 -14.53 -26.54 0.16
N THR A 236 -14.68 -26.09 1.41
CA THR A 236 -13.69 -25.36 2.21
C THR A 236 -13.91 -25.67 3.69
N ILE A 237 -12.83 -25.90 4.44
CA ILE A 237 -12.88 -26.21 5.88
C ILE A 237 -12.47 -24.97 6.66
N THR A 238 -13.37 -24.40 7.45
CA THR A 238 -13.04 -23.32 8.39
C THR A 238 -12.67 -23.91 9.75
N LEU A 239 -11.42 -23.73 10.16
CA LEU A 239 -10.93 -24.13 11.49
C LEU A 239 -10.90 -22.92 12.44
N ALA A 240 -11.33 -23.11 13.68
CA ALA A 240 -11.18 -22.10 14.73
C ALA A 240 -9.70 -21.98 15.14
N VAL A 241 -9.20 -20.74 15.25
CA VAL A 241 -7.85 -20.48 15.76
C VAL A 241 -7.94 -20.08 17.24
N PRO A 242 -7.33 -20.83 18.18
CA PRO A 242 -7.35 -20.48 19.60
C PRO A 242 -6.67 -19.13 19.86
N HIS A 243 -7.11 -18.41 20.91
CA HIS A 243 -6.59 -17.09 21.26
C HIS A 243 -5.29 -17.20 22.07
N VAL A 244 -4.22 -17.66 21.41
CA VAL A 244 -2.88 -17.90 21.98
C VAL A 244 -1.80 -17.30 21.06
N GLN A 245 -0.58 -17.12 21.55
CA GLN A 245 0.50 -16.55 20.72
C GLN A 245 0.88 -17.44 19.53
N SER A 246 0.84 -18.76 19.70
CA SER A 246 1.12 -19.74 18.65
C SER A 246 0.38 -21.06 18.88
N THR A 247 0.13 -21.79 17.79
CA THR A 247 -0.50 -23.13 17.78
C THR A 247 -0.05 -23.90 16.53
N SER A 248 -0.47 -25.15 16.35
CA SER A 248 -0.28 -25.92 15.12
C SER A 248 -1.58 -26.09 14.34
N LEU A 249 -1.46 -26.35 13.03
CA LEU A 249 -2.59 -26.69 12.17
C LEU A 249 -3.25 -27.99 12.63
N ASN A 250 -2.47 -28.95 13.11
CA ASN A 250 -2.98 -30.17 13.74
C ASN A 250 -3.88 -29.85 14.94
N ALA A 251 -3.45 -29.00 15.87
CA ALA A 251 -4.27 -28.60 17.02
C ALA A 251 -5.55 -27.83 16.61
N CYS A 252 -5.56 -27.14 15.46
CA CYS A 252 -6.77 -26.57 14.88
C CYS A 252 -7.70 -27.64 14.26
N PHE A 253 -7.17 -28.73 13.69
CA PHE A 253 -7.96 -29.88 13.23
C PHE A 253 -8.49 -30.76 14.38
N ASP A 254 -7.72 -30.90 15.46
CA ASP A 254 -8.18 -31.58 16.69
C ASP A 254 -9.46 -30.92 17.22
N GLY A 255 -9.62 -29.60 17.05
CA GLY A 255 -10.80 -28.85 17.45
C GLY A 255 -12.11 -29.20 16.71
N ILE A 256 -12.05 -29.80 15.50
CA ILE A 256 -13.25 -30.21 14.74
C ILE A 256 -13.52 -31.72 14.82
N PHE A 257 -12.50 -32.54 15.07
CA PHE A 257 -12.63 -34.01 15.12
C PHE A 257 -12.66 -34.61 16.53
N LYS A 258 -12.27 -33.85 17.57
CA LYS A 258 -12.42 -34.25 18.97
C LYS A 258 -13.90 -34.30 19.35
N THR A 259 -14.27 -35.28 20.16
CA THR A 259 -15.63 -35.38 20.72
C THR A 259 -15.98 -34.14 21.56
N GLU A 260 -17.03 -33.46 21.16
CA GLU A 260 -17.65 -32.33 21.85
C GLU A 260 -18.74 -32.84 22.82
N PHE A 261 -18.92 -32.19 23.96
CA PHE A 261 -20.05 -32.44 24.86
C PHE A 261 -20.99 -31.24 24.84
N ILE A 262 -22.25 -31.49 24.51
CA ILE A 262 -23.30 -30.48 24.39
C ILE A 262 -24.32 -30.74 25.48
N ASP A 263 -24.49 -29.77 26.37
CA ASP A 263 -25.46 -29.78 27.46
C ASP A 263 -26.82 -29.21 26.98
N ASP A 264 -27.88 -29.36 27.79
CA ASP A 264 -29.25 -28.87 27.49
C ASP A 264 -29.95 -29.37 26.20
N PHE A 265 -29.40 -30.38 25.53
CA PHE A 265 -29.98 -30.96 24.31
C PHE A 265 -31.29 -31.73 24.59
N LYS A 266 -32.30 -31.56 23.73
CA LYS A 266 -33.57 -32.29 23.81
C LYS A 266 -33.43 -33.62 23.09
N CYS A 267 -33.33 -34.71 23.83
CA CYS A 267 -33.15 -36.05 23.25
C CYS A 267 -34.51 -36.71 22.98
N GLU A 268 -34.84 -36.97 21.71
CA GLU A 268 -36.12 -37.56 21.30
C GLU A 268 -36.39 -38.93 21.95
N MET A 269 -35.41 -39.83 22.00
CA MET A 269 -35.52 -41.08 22.77
C MET A 269 -35.91 -40.82 24.24
N CYS A 270 -35.33 -39.81 24.90
CA CYS A 270 -35.75 -39.46 26.26
C CYS A 270 -37.14 -38.83 26.32
N ARG A 271 -37.60 -38.12 25.28
CA ARG A 271 -38.97 -37.58 25.18
C ARG A 271 -39.99 -38.70 25.02
N LEU A 272 -39.75 -39.66 24.13
CA LEU A 272 -40.59 -40.85 23.93
C LEU A 272 -40.67 -41.70 25.21
N LEU A 273 -39.53 -41.95 25.87
CA LEU A 273 -39.50 -42.66 27.16
C LEU A 273 -40.29 -41.93 28.25
N GLN A 274 -40.15 -40.59 28.37
CA GLN A 274 -40.90 -39.81 29.34
C GLN A 274 -42.40 -39.82 29.07
N ALA A 275 -42.82 -39.62 27.81
CA ALA A 275 -44.23 -39.65 27.42
C ALA A 275 -44.86 -41.03 27.68
N LYS A 276 -44.14 -42.11 27.36
CA LYS A 276 -44.54 -43.48 27.69
C LYS A 276 -44.73 -43.66 29.21
N THR A 277 -43.77 -43.24 30.03
CA THR A 277 -43.87 -43.35 31.49
C THR A 277 -45.02 -42.52 32.06
N ASN A 278 -45.29 -41.32 31.52
CA ASN A 278 -46.42 -40.50 31.92
C ASN A 278 -47.75 -41.20 31.59
N LEU A 279 -47.92 -41.70 30.35
CA LEU A 279 -49.12 -42.44 29.95
C LEU A 279 -49.30 -43.76 30.73
N GLU A 280 -48.21 -44.50 31.01
CA GLU A 280 -48.26 -45.71 31.84
C GLU A 280 -48.70 -45.39 33.29
N HIS A 281 -48.31 -44.23 33.83
CA HIS A 281 -48.76 -43.73 35.13
C HIS A 281 -50.23 -43.27 35.11
N GLU A 282 -50.64 -42.45 34.14
CA GLU A 282 -52.03 -41.98 33.99
C GLU A 282 -53.02 -43.14 33.72
N LEU A 283 -52.61 -44.14 32.93
CA LEU A 283 -53.35 -45.38 32.70
C LEU A 283 -53.61 -46.15 34.00
N SER A 284 -52.68 -46.10 34.96
CA SER A 284 -52.85 -46.75 36.27
C SER A 284 -53.88 -46.06 37.16
N GLN A 285 -53.95 -44.72 37.10
CA GLN A 285 -54.80 -43.90 37.98
C GLN A 285 -56.20 -43.63 37.41
N SER A 286 -56.35 -43.49 36.09
CA SER A 286 -57.64 -43.18 35.45
C SER A 286 -58.64 -44.33 35.56
N THR A 287 -59.92 -44.03 35.83
CA THR A 287 -61.01 -45.01 35.87
C THR A 287 -61.84 -45.05 34.58
N SER A 288 -61.61 -44.14 33.62
CA SER A 288 -62.38 -44.07 32.36
C SER A 288 -61.98 -45.16 31.36
N PRO A 289 -62.93 -45.94 30.81
CA PRO A 289 -62.61 -46.99 29.83
C PRO A 289 -62.05 -46.43 28.52
N ASP A 290 -62.63 -45.33 28.00
CA ASP A 290 -62.21 -44.73 26.73
C ASP A 290 -60.79 -44.13 26.82
N PHE A 291 -60.46 -43.53 27.97
CA PHE A 291 -59.10 -43.08 28.24
C PHE A 291 -58.13 -44.27 28.34
N ARG A 292 -58.51 -45.34 29.06
CA ARG A 292 -57.70 -46.56 29.17
C ARG A 292 -57.46 -47.25 27.82
N ALA A 293 -58.39 -47.14 26.87
CA ALA A 293 -58.21 -47.62 25.51
C ALA A 293 -57.19 -46.77 24.73
N ARG A 294 -57.39 -45.45 24.67
CA ARG A 294 -56.47 -44.53 23.96
C ARG A 294 -55.05 -44.51 24.54
N ALA A 295 -54.92 -44.55 25.87
CA ALA A 295 -53.61 -44.58 26.52
C ALA A 295 -52.83 -45.86 26.19
N LYS A 296 -53.51 -47.02 26.05
CA LYS A 296 -52.87 -48.27 25.61
C LYS A 296 -52.36 -48.20 24.17
N ASP A 297 -53.19 -47.71 23.25
CA ASP A 297 -52.80 -47.48 21.84
C ASP A 297 -51.59 -46.53 21.75
N GLY A 298 -51.62 -45.42 22.49
CA GLY A 298 -50.49 -44.49 22.59
C GLY A 298 -49.21 -45.14 23.14
N ILE A 299 -49.31 -45.94 24.21
CA ILE A 299 -48.17 -46.67 24.78
C ILE A 299 -47.60 -47.70 23.78
N GLU A 300 -48.44 -48.37 23.00
CA GLU A 300 -48.01 -49.33 21.97
C GLU A 300 -47.31 -48.62 20.80
N LYS A 301 -47.88 -47.52 20.28
CA LYS A 301 -47.26 -46.66 19.27
C LYS A 301 -45.91 -46.08 19.73
N LEU A 302 -45.80 -45.66 21.00
CA LEU A 302 -44.54 -45.17 21.57
C LEU A 302 -43.49 -46.27 21.73
N ARG A 303 -43.90 -47.50 22.08
CA ARG A 303 -42.98 -48.66 22.10
C ARG A 303 -42.47 -48.97 20.69
N ALA A 304 -43.35 -49.03 19.70
CA ALA A 304 -42.96 -49.24 18.30
C ALA A 304 -41.95 -48.18 17.81
N ALA A 305 -42.17 -46.89 18.12
CA ALA A 305 -41.24 -45.83 17.74
C ALA A 305 -39.88 -45.91 18.48
N ILE A 306 -39.88 -46.32 19.76
CA ILE A 306 -38.65 -46.55 20.54
C ILE A 306 -37.81 -47.69 19.94
N ASP A 307 -38.45 -48.74 19.43
CA ASP A 307 -37.78 -49.94 18.91
C ASP A 307 -37.39 -49.84 17.41
N THR A 308 -38.02 -48.94 16.64
CA THR A 308 -37.79 -48.80 15.18
C THR A 308 -36.98 -47.55 14.79
N ASP A 309 -37.50 -46.34 15.02
CA ASP A 309 -36.78 -45.09 14.76
C ASP A 309 -37.14 -43.96 15.74
N PRO A 310 -36.39 -43.82 16.85
CA PRO A 310 -36.58 -42.75 17.83
C PRO A 310 -36.38 -41.32 17.33
N GLU A 311 -35.92 -41.10 16.08
CA GLU A 311 -35.90 -39.78 15.44
C GLU A 311 -37.20 -39.46 14.66
N GLN A 312 -38.15 -40.40 14.55
CA GLN A 312 -39.48 -40.20 13.96
C GLN A 312 -40.60 -40.49 14.99
N PRO A 313 -41.10 -39.47 15.73
CA PRO A 313 -42.17 -39.66 16.70
C PRO A 313 -43.52 -39.97 16.01
N PRO A 314 -44.43 -40.75 16.63
CA PRO A 314 -45.79 -40.96 16.12
C PRO A 314 -46.60 -39.66 16.08
N GLU A 315 -47.29 -39.37 14.97
CA GLU A 315 -48.11 -38.17 14.82
C GLU A 315 -49.40 -38.20 15.66
N ASP A 316 -49.96 -39.40 15.89
CA ASP A 316 -51.21 -39.62 16.63
C ASP A 316 -51.12 -39.37 18.16
N VAL A 317 -49.92 -39.23 18.72
CA VAL A 317 -49.69 -39.29 20.17
C VAL A 317 -49.18 -37.95 20.69
N ASP A 318 -49.89 -37.36 21.66
CA ASP A 318 -49.42 -36.15 22.33
C ASP A 318 -48.16 -36.44 23.16
N LEU A 319 -47.08 -35.75 22.81
CA LEU A 319 -45.77 -35.82 23.46
C LEU A 319 -45.48 -34.60 24.34
N GLY A 320 -46.48 -33.72 24.52
CA GLY A 320 -46.38 -32.46 25.24
C GLY A 320 -45.58 -31.37 24.51
N ASP A 321 -45.70 -30.15 25.02
CA ASP A 321 -44.96 -29.00 24.53
C ASP A 321 -43.44 -29.21 24.67
N MET A 322 -42.72 -29.05 23.55
CA MET A 322 -41.25 -29.17 23.46
C MET A 322 -40.50 -28.30 24.49
N ARG A 323 -41.09 -27.26 25.08
CA ARG A 323 -40.50 -26.46 26.16
C ARG A 323 -40.23 -27.26 27.43
N TYR A 324 -41.04 -28.29 27.72
CA TYR A 324 -40.88 -29.15 28.90
C TYR A 324 -40.16 -30.48 28.60
N ALA A 325 -39.76 -30.71 27.34
CA ALA A 325 -39.05 -31.92 26.94
C ALA A 325 -37.72 -32.11 27.72
N PRO A 326 -37.35 -33.35 28.07
CA PRO A 326 -36.20 -33.63 28.93
C PRO A 326 -34.87 -33.19 28.30
N LYS A 327 -34.28 -32.14 28.90
CA LYS A 327 -32.89 -31.70 28.66
C LYS A 327 -31.91 -32.79 29.10
N ARG A 328 -30.95 -33.13 28.24
CA ARG A 328 -29.94 -34.18 28.45
C ARG A 328 -28.60 -33.75 27.86
N ARG A 329 -27.52 -34.26 28.45
CA ARG A 329 -26.16 -34.12 27.89
C ARG A 329 -25.97 -35.12 26.75
N ILE A 330 -25.40 -34.66 25.64
CA ILE A 330 -24.98 -35.50 24.51
C ILE A 330 -23.49 -35.34 24.25
N SER A 331 -22.89 -36.33 23.58
CA SER A 331 -21.57 -36.22 22.96
C SER A 331 -21.71 -36.24 21.44
N LYS A 332 -21.12 -35.27 20.77
CA LYS A 332 -21.02 -35.19 19.30
C LYS A 332 -19.63 -35.62 18.87
N THR A 333 -19.54 -36.59 17.96
CA THR A 333 -18.29 -36.97 17.29
C THR A 333 -18.42 -36.73 15.80
N THR A 334 -17.41 -36.08 15.19
CA THR A 334 -17.36 -35.76 13.76
C THR A 334 -16.15 -36.43 13.14
N ARG A 335 -16.29 -37.06 11.96
CA ARG A 335 -15.18 -37.63 11.18
C ARG A 335 -15.31 -37.27 9.70
N MET A 336 -14.20 -37.25 8.97
CA MET A 336 -14.21 -37.11 7.51
C MET A 336 -14.48 -38.47 6.85
N THR A 337 -15.45 -38.53 5.93
CA THR A 337 -15.80 -39.74 5.19
C THR A 337 -15.35 -39.68 3.73
N ILE A 338 -15.42 -38.51 3.10
CA ILE A 338 -14.87 -38.28 1.75
C ILE A 338 -13.77 -37.22 1.84
N PHE A 339 -12.56 -37.65 1.48
CA PHE A 339 -11.36 -36.82 1.41
C PHE A 339 -11.28 -36.16 0.00
N PRO A 340 -11.39 -34.83 -0.13
CA PRO A 340 -11.31 -34.16 -1.43
C PRO A 340 -9.90 -34.29 -2.02
N LYS A 341 -9.75 -34.31 -3.35
CA LYS A 341 -8.43 -34.24 -3.99
C LYS A 341 -7.68 -32.95 -3.63
N ILE A 342 -8.42 -31.85 -3.47
CA ILE A 342 -7.94 -30.50 -3.17
C ILE A 342 -8.55 -30.05 -1.85
N LEU A 343 -7.75 -30.12 -0.78
CA LEU A 343 -8.16 -29.67 0.55
C LEU A 343 -7.94 -28.16 0.71
N ALA A 344 -9.02 -27.38 0.61
CA ALA A 344 -8.98 -25.94 0.91
C ALA A 344 -9.27 -25.69 2.41
N VAL A 345 -8.29 -25.15 3.14
CA VAL A 345 -8.36 -24.92 4.60
C VAL A 345 -8.28 -23.44 4.91
N HIS A 346 -9.31 -22.93 5.58
CA HIS A 346 -9.39 -21.59 6.13
C HIS A 346 -9.11 -21.61 7.64
N LEU A 347 -8.43 -20.57 8.13
CA LEU A 347 -8.14 -20.35 9.54
C LEU A 347 -8.93 -19.13 10.00
N SER A 348 -10.03 -19.35 10.75
CA SER A 348 -10.87 -18.27 11.25
C SER A 348 -10.10 -17.39 12.22
N ARG A 349 -9.85 -16.14 11.80
CA ARG A 349 -9.06 -15.14 12.54
C ARG A 349 -9.87 -13.96 13.03
N SER A 350 -11.14 -13.86 12.69
CA SER A 350 -12.02 -12.79 13.20
C SER A 350 -12.50 -13.14 14.61
N ILE A 351 -12.29 -12.25 15.57
CA ILE A 351 -12.72 -12.41 16.96
C ILE A 351 -13.48 -11.16 17.44
N TYR A 352 -14.53 -11.37 18.23
CA TYR A 352 -15.27 -10.28 18.88
C TYR A 352 -14.61 -9.96 20.23
N GLY A 353 -14.10 -8.73 20.37
CA GLY A 353 -13.49 -8.25 21.61
C GLY A 353 -14.53 -7.78 22.64
N VAL A 354 -14.12 -7.71 23.90
CA VAL A 354 -14.90 -7.06 24.96
C VAL A 354 -15.12 -5.59 24.55
N GLY A 355 -16.38 -5.16 24.48
CA GLY A 355 -16.75 -3.82 23.99
C GLY A 355 -17.14 -3.75 22.51
N GLN A 356 -17.63 -4.85 21.90
CA GLN A 356 -18.16 -4.91 20.52
C GLN A 356 -17.16 -4.57 19.38
N MET A 357 -15.89 -4.37 19.71
CA MET A 357 -14.83 -4.14 18.73
C MET A 357 -14.39 -5.46 18.09
N THR A 358 -14.52 -5.60 16.77
CA THR A 358 -13.97 -6.75 16.04
C THR A 358 -12.46 -6.64 15.88
N GLN A 359 -11.74 -7.76 16.06
CA GLN A 359 -10.28 -7.83 16.05
C GLN A 359 -9.79 -9.07 15.28
N LYS A 360 -8.49 -9.07 14.95
CA LYS A 360 -7.82 -10.14 14.19
C LYS A 360 -6.91 -10.96 15.10
N ASN A 361 -7.30 -12.22 15.36
CA ASN A 361 -6.48 -13.19 16.05
C ASN A 361 -5.15 -13.37 15.28
N SER A 362 -4.07 -12.90 15.90
CA SER A 362 -2.72 -12.87 15.34
C SER A 362 -1.88 -14.11 15.70
N ALA A 363 -2.51 -15.16 16.26
CA ALA A 363 -1.86 -16.43 16.57
C ALA A 363 -1.06 -17.01 15.40
N LYS A 364 0.22 -17.33 15.64
CA LYS A 364 1.09 -17.98 14.65
C LYS A 364 0.73 -19.46 14.54
N VAL A 365 0.09 -19.86 13.44
CA VAL A 365 -0.32 -21.25 13.18
C VAL A 365 0.78 -21.95 12.38
N ALA A 366 1.39 -22.98 12.96
CA ALA A 366 2.43 -23.78 12.31
C ALA A 366 1.82 -24.93 11.49
N PHE A 367 2.16 -25.03 10.22
CA PHE A 367 1.67 -26.07 9.30
C PHE A 367 2.83 -26.79 8.60
N PRO A 368 2.73 -28.11 8.36
CA PRO A 368 3.75 -28.86 7.63
C PRO A 368 3.62 -28.69 6.10
N GLU A 369 4.67 -29.01 5.34
CA GLU A 369 4.58 -29.08 3.87
C GLU A 369 3.71 -30.26 3.39
N ARG A 370 3.68 -31.34 4.18
CA ARG A 370 2.80 -32.49 3.99
C ARG A 370 1.94 -32.68 5.23
N LEU A 371 0.63 -32.65 5.05
CA LEU A 371 -0.36 -32.82 6.11
C LEU A 371 -0.96 -34.23 6.00
N PRO A 372 -0.65 -35.15 6.93
CA PRO A 372 -1.39 -36.40 7.06
C PRO A 372 -2.75 -36.14 7.72
N LEU A 373 -3.81 -36.74 7.17
CA LEU A 373 -5.17 -36.78 7.73
C LEU A 373 -5.74 -38.21 7.60
N GLY A 374 -6.85 -38.48 8.28
CA GLY A 374 -7.47 -39.82 8.32
C GLY A 374 -7.01 -40.66 9.52
N GLY A 375 -7.51 -41.90 9.59
CA GLY A 375 -7.18 -42.84 10.65
C GLY A 375 -5.81 -43.50 10.44
N LEU A 376 -5.31 -44.19 11.46
CA LEU A 376 -4.05 -44.94 11.40
C LEU A 376 -4.04 -46.04 10.31
N SER A 377 -5.21 -46.53 9.92
CA SER A 377 -5.40 -47.51 8.84
C SER A 377 -5.38 -46.88 7.44
N GLU A 378 -5.79 -45.62 7.29
CA GLU A 378 -6.02 -44.97 5.99
C GLU A 378 -5.43 -43.53 5.95
N PRO A 379 -4.09 -43.39 6.06
CA PRO A 379 -3.43 -42.09 6.14
C PRO A 379 -3.37 -41.37 4.78
N HIS A 380 -4.25 -40.38 4.59
CA HIS A 380 -4.29 -39.51 3.42
C HIS A 380 -3.22 -38.40 3.54
N GLN A 381 -2.27 -38.31 2.59
CA GLN A 381 -1.21 -37.30 2.60
C GLN A 381 -1.44 -36.14 1.63
N TYR A 382 -1.82 -34.98 2.16
CA TYR A 382 -1.91 -33.75 1.38
C TYR A 382 -0.57 -33.04 1.26
N LYS A 383 -0.22 -32.56 0.07
CA LYS A 383 0.93 -31.67 -0.14
C LYS A 383 0.43 -30.23 -0.32
N LEU A 384 0.98 -29.31 0.47
CA LEU A 384 0.67 -27.88 0.38
C LEU A 384 1.04 -27.32 -1.02
N LEU A 385 0.06 -26.83 -1.79
CA LEU A 385 0.28 -26.27 -3.15
C LEU A 385 0.20 -24.73 -3.22
N GLY A 386 -0.56 -24.11 -2.31
CA GLY A 386 -0.77 -22.67 -2.24
C GLY A 386 -1.08 -22.19 -0.82
N ILE A 387 -0.86 -20.90 -0.57
CA ILE A 387 -1.28 -20.16 0.63
C ILE A 387 -1.80 -18.78 0.20
N ILE A 388 -2.87 -18.31 0.85
CA ILE A 388 -3.29 -16.90 0.83
C ILE A 388 -2.96 -16.31 2.21
N THR A 389 -2.27 -15.16 2.24
CA THR A 389 -1.86 -14.49 3.50
C THR A 389 -2.38 -13.06 3.56
N HIS A 390 -3.21 -12.76 4.57
CA HIS A 390 -3.73 -11.42 4.83
C HIS A 390 -2.82 -10.64 5.81
N ARG A 391 -2.11 -9.62 5.31
CA ARG A 391 -1.37 -8.63 6.13
C ARG A 391 -2.27 -7.46 6.51
N GLY A 392 -2.05 -6.84 7.66
CA GLY A 392 -2.89 -5.73 8.17
C GLY A 392 -3.84 -6.16 9.30
N GLY A 393 -4.77 -5.28 9.65
CA GLY A 393 -5.76 -5.47 10.71
C GLY A 393 -6.96 -6.32 10.27
N HIS A 394 -8.12 -6.06 10.89
CA HIS A 394 -9.39 -6.68 10.52
C HIS A 394 -10.11 -5.86 9.43
N ASN A 395 -10.30 -4.55 9.64
CA ASN A 395 -11.02 -3.66 8.71
C ASN A 395 -10.16 -3.12 7.55
N SER A 396 -8.85 -3.35 7.57
CA SER A 396 -7.94 -2.87 6.52
C SER A 396 -6.67 -3.72 6.44
N GLY A 397 -6.28 -4.06 5.22
CA GLY A 397 -5.09 -4.86 4.96
C GLY A 397 -4.80 -5.08 3.49
N HIS A 398 -4.06 -6.15 3.22
CA HIS A 398 -3.65 -6.56 1.87
C HIS A 398 -3.44 -8.08 1.81
N TYR A 399 -3.86 -8.71 0.71
CA TYR A 399 -3.70 -10.13 0.48
C TYR A 399 -2.53 -10.43 -0.48
N GLU A 400 -1.61 -11.29 -0.04
CA GLU A 400 -0.60 -11.91 -0.91
C GLU A 400 -0.95 -13.39 -1.15
N ALA A 401 -0.53 -13.94 -2.29
CA ALA A 401 -0.60 -15.37 -2.57
C ALA A 401 0.79 -15.99 -2.75
N PHE A 402 0.99 -17.16 -2.17
CA PHE A 402 2.10 -18.05 -2.47
C PHE A 402 1.55 -19.24 -3.26
N ARG A 403 2.10 -19.52 -4.45
CA ARG A 403 1.74 -20.68 -5.29
C ARG A 403 3.00 -21.40 -5.74
N ARG A 404 3.00 -22.73 -5.83
CA ARG A 404 4.19 -23.45 -6.32
C ARG A 404 4.51 -23.12 -7.77
N GLN A 405 5.79 -23.25 -8.12
CA GLN A 405 6.19 -23.35 -9.52
C GLN A 405 5.75 -24.70 -10.09
N SER A 406 4.48 -24.82 -10.47
CA SER A 406 3.98 -26.00 -11.19
C SER A 406 4.70 -26.09 -12.54
N GLN A 407 5.70 -26.96 -12.62
CA GLN A 407 6.22 -27.39 -13.90
C GLN A 407 5.12 -28.22 -14.55
N SER A 408 4.64 -27.80 -15.72
CA SER A 408 3.86 -28.68 -16.57
C SER A 408 4.67 -29.97 -16.74
N PHE A 409 4.12 -31.10 -16.31
CA PHE A 409 4.57 -32.36 -16.89
C PHE A 409 4.43 -32.18 -18.41
N PRO A 410 5.51 -32.32 -19.20
CA PRO A 410 5.29 -32.54 -20.63
C PRO A 410 4.40 -33.77 -20.72
N TYR A 411 3.37 -33.72 -21.59
CA TYR A 411 2.59 -34.92 -21.89
C TYR A 411 3.59 -36.04 -22.20
N PRO A 412 3.54 -37.19 -21.49
CA PRO A 412 4.43 -38.29 -21.79
C PRO A 412 3.95 -38.92 -23.10
N ASN A 413 4.39 -38.33 -24.20
CA ASN A 413 4.35 -38.92 -25.53
C ASN A 413 5.30 -40.13 -25.53
N ALA A 414 4.91 -41.20 -24.85
CA ALA A 414 5.71 -42.41 -24.65
C ALA A 414 6.26 -42.93 -26.00
N ASN A 415 5.45 -42.77 -27.04
CA ASN A 415 5.71 -43.26 -28.39
C ASN A 415 6.24 -42.16 -29.33
N THR A 416 6.99 -41.15 -28.82
CA THR A 416 7.57 -40.08 -29.69
C THR A 416 8.48 -40.64 -30.79
N PHE A 417 9.06 -41.82 -30.58
CA PHE A 417 9.99 -42.48 -31.52
C PHE A 417 9.70 -43.98 -31.74
N GLN A 418 8.48 -44.44 -31.43
CA GLN A 418 8.02 -45.78 -31.82
C GLN A 418 7.03 -45.64 -32.98
N PRO A 419 7.10 -46.51 -34.02
CA PRO A 419 6.03 -46.61 -34.99
C PRO A 419 4.71 -46.92 -34.27
N SER A 420 3.60 -46.30 -34.72
CA SER A 420 2.27 -46.71 -34.27
C SER A 420 2.01 -48.13 -34.74
N GLU A 421 1.86 -49.08 -33.81
CA GLU A 421 1.47 -50.44 -34.16
C GLU A 421 0.08 -50.44 -34.83
N VAL A 422 -0.11 -51.38 -35.75
CA VAL A 422 -1.20 -51.35 -36.73
C VAL A 422 -2.50 -51.89 -36.13
N TYR A 423 -3.07 -51.20 -35.12
CA TYR A 423 -4.51 -51.21 -34.79
C TYR A 423 -4.90 -50.08 -33.79
N SER A 424 -5.02 -48.85 -34.26
CA SER A 424 -5.78 -47.79 -33.57
C SER A 424 -6.81 -47.18 -34.54
N LYS A 425 -8.07 -47.61 -34.43
CA LYS A 425 -9.15 -47.23 -35.35
C LYS A 425 -9.62 -45.79 -35.14
N SER A 426 -9.02 -44.83 -35.83
CA SER A 426 -9.56 -43.46 -35.96
C SER A 426 -10.40 -43.35 -37.24
N SER A 427 -11.72 -43.19 -37.11
CA SER A 427 -12.64 -43.05 -38.24
C SER A 427 -12.78 -41.59 -38.68
N THR A 428 -12.21 -41.24 -39.84
CA THR A 428 -12.42 -39.93 -40.49
C THR A 428 -12.81 -40.11 -41.97
N PRO A 429 -13.98 -39.62 -42.42
CA PRO A 429 -14.30 -39.58 -43.84
C PRO A 429 -13.58 -38.41 -44.55
N VAL A 430 -12.77 -38.75 -45.56
CA VAL A 430 -13.01 -38.44 -47.00
C VAL A 430 -13.63 -37.05 -47.30
N SER A 431 -13.09 -36.19 -48.17
CA SER A 431 -11.84 -36.21 -48.99
C SER A 431 -11.61 -34.84 -49.67
N THR A 432 -10.39 -34.59 -50.19
CA THR A 432 -10.15 -33.71 -51.37
C THR A 432 -8.78 -34.03 -51.99
N PRO A 433 -8.56 -33.85 -53.31
CA PRO A 433 -7.50 -34.55 -54.04
C PRO A 433 -6.15 -33.82 -54.13
N GLN A 434 -5.08 -34.58 -54.42
CA GLN A 434 -3.74 -34.06 -54.72
C GLN A 434 -3.59 -33.57 -56.17
N MET A 435 -2.79 -32.52 -56.37
CA MET A 435 -1.94 -32.38 -57.55
C MET A 435 -0.52 -31.96 -57.14
N LYS A 436 0.49 -32.31 -57.96
CA LYS A 436 1.91 -32.19 -57.61
C LYS A 436 2.47 -30.80 -57.90
N ALA A 437 3.34 -30.31 -57.03
CA ALA A 437 4.09 -29.06 -57.24
C ALA A 437 5.17 -29.22 -58.32
N ARG A 438 5.49 -28.11 -59.00
CA ARG A 438 6.66 -27.96 -59.89
C ARG A 438 7.38 -26.66 -59.53
N GLN A 439 8.71 -26.71 -59.42
CA GLN A 439 9.55 -25.58 -59.03
C GLN A 439 9.81 -24.62 -60.20
N ALA A 440 9.80 -23.32 -59.93
CA ALA A 440 10.51 -22.29 -60.71
C ALA A 440 10.71 -21.03 -59.84
N ALA A 441 11.62 -20.15 -60.26
CA ALA A 441 12.12 -19.02 -59.48
C ALA A 441 11.35 -17.70 -59.68
N GLY A 442 11.45 -16.82 -58.68
CA GLY A 442 11.63 -15.38 -58.88
C GLY A 442 10.39 -14.49 -58.98
N GLY A 443 10.57 -13.23 -58.55
CA GLY A 443 9.67 -12.11 -58.84
C GLY A 443 8.58 -11.82 -57.81
N SER A 444 8.63 -10.63 -57.22
CA SER A 444 7.41 -9.94 -56.75
C SER A 444 6.63 -9.42 -57.97
N PRO A 445 5.32 -9.15 -57.82
CA PRO A 445 4.93 -7.74 -57.83
C PRO A 445 3.81 -7.39 -56.82
N ALA A 446 3.57 -6.08 -56.65
CA ALA A 446 2.34 -5.52 -56.10
C ALA A 446 1.24 -5.47 -57.20
N ALA A 447 -0.02 -5.11 -56.97
CA ALA A 447 -0.71 -4.61 -55.76
C ALA A 447 -2.07 -5.36 -55.58
N SER A 448 -3.01 -4.99 -54.69
CA SER A 448 -3.77 -3.73 -54.67
C SER A 448 -4.48 -3.48 -53.31
N THR A 449 -4.98 -2.25 -53.15
CA THR A 449 -5.83 -1.76 -52.04
C THR A 449 -7.31 -2.16 -52.27
N THR A 450 -8.32 -1.86 -51.44
CA THR A 450 -8.48 -0.93 -50.28
C THR A 450 -9.61 -1.43 -49.35
N ASP A 451 -9.85 -0.74 -48.23
CA ASP A 451 -10.75 -1.08 -47.13
C ASP A 451 -12.26 -1.23 -47.42
N LEU A 452 -12.95 -1.88 -46.47
CA LEU A 452 -14.41 -1.83 -46.28
C LEU A 452 -14.73 -1.37 -44.85
N LEU A 453 -15.57 -0.34 -44.71
CA LEU A 453 -16.90 -0.39 -44.05
C LEU A 453 -17.40 1.00 -43.62
N SER A 454 -18.70 1.25 -43.82
CA SER A 454 -19.39 2.50 -43.49
C SER A 454 -20.50 2.27 -42.45
N SER A 455 -20.66 3.18 -41.49
CA SER A 455 -21.94 3.63 -40.85
C SER A 455 -21.60 4.53 -39.64
N SER A 456 -21.97 5.81 -39.53
CA SER A 456 -23.29 6.49 -39.55
C SER A 456 -24.15 6.18 -38.31
N SER A 457 -24.68 7.10 -37.49
CA SER A 457 -24.73 8.58 -37.40
C SER A 457 -25.35 8.95 -36.01
N PRO A 458 -25.75 10.21 -35.63
CA PRO A 458 -25.54 11.55 -36.21
C PRO A 458 -24.98 12.64 -35.23
N SER A 459 -24.74 13.84 -35.82
CA SER A 459 -24.58 15.23 -35.31
C SER A 459 -25.04 15.61 -33.88
N SER A 460 -24.58 16.72 -33.25
CA SER A 460 -24.32 18.11 -33.76
C SER A 460 -23.36 18.92 -32.85
N SER A 461 -22.74 20.08 -33.19
CA SER A 461 -22.53 20.83 -34.46
C SER A 461 -21.62 22.08 -34.24
N LEU A 462 -20.93 22.58 -35.29
CA LEU A 462 -20.27 23.92 -35.42
C LEU A 462 -19.04 24.16 -34.49
N GLU A 463 -18.07 25.06 -34.74
CA GLU A 463 -17.18 25.45 -35.88
C GLU A 463 -16.01 26.30 -35.25
N GLN A 464 -14.94 26.89 -35.83
CA GLN A 464 -14.34 27.21 -37.16
C GLN A 464 -12.82 27.55 -36.91
N GLN A 465 -11.85 27.76 -37.83
CA GLN A 465 -11.69 27.67 -39.30
C GLN A 465 -10.19 27.43 -39.71
N GLN A 466 -9.96 27.22 -41.01
CA GLN A 466 -8.77 27.20 -41.91
C GLN A 466 -7.43 27.93 -41.51
N GLN A 467 -6.21 27.36 -41.64
CA GLN A 467 -5.37 27.01 -42.83
C GLN A 467 -4.61 28.19 -43.53
N PRO A 468 -3.57 27.99 -44.41
CA PRO A 468 -2.47 27.00 -44.50
C PRO A 468 -1.09 27.56 -45.04
N ARG A 469 -0.17 26.66 -45.50
CA ARG A 469 1.10 26.82 -46.31
C ARG A 469 2.45 26.90 -45.54
N SER A 470 3.62 26.41 -46.03
CA SER A 470 3.94 25.41 -47.09
C SER A 470 5.43 24.93 -47.05
N VAL A 471 5.72 23.79 -47.73
CA VAL A 471 7.02 23.11 -48.07
C VAL A 471 8.10 23.98 -48.77
N PRO A 472 9.39 23.54 -49.02
CA PRO A 472 9.98 22.17 -49.02
C PRO A 472 11.34 21.99 -48.26
N ALA A 473 12.10 20.94 -48.60
CA ALA A 473 13.35 20.47 -47.94
C ALA A 473 14.58 20.42 -48.89
N GLU A 474 15.78 20.09 -48.38
CA GLU A 474 16.99 19.81 -49.18
C GLU A 474 17.90 18.71 -48.56
N THR A 475 18.99 18.32 -49.23
CA THR A 475 19.67 17.00 -49.06
C THR A 475 21.20 17.09 -49.24
N THR A 476 22.02 16.26 -48.57
CA THR A 476 23.35 15.80 -49.07
C THR A 476 24.01 14.67 -48.26
N SER A 477 25.07 14.07 -48.81
CA SER A 477 25.95 13.00 -48.27
C SER A 477 27.43 13.40 -48.52
N ALA A 478 28.50 12.67 -48.14
CA ALA A 478 28.67 11.31 -47.57
C ALA A 478 29.72 11.35 -46.41
N GLU A 479 30.72 10.48 -46.16
CA GLU A 479 31.26 9.24 -46.77
C GLU A 479 32.04 8.40 -45.72
N THR A 480 32.89 7.44 -46.14
CA THR A 480 33.86 6.70 -45.29
C THR A 480 35.21 6.56 -46.02
N PRO A 481 36.31 6.20 -45.32
CA PRO A 481 36.80 4.81 -45.46
C PRO A 481 37.47 4.23 -44.20
N ALA A 482 37.79 2.93 -44.23
CA ALA A 482 38.56 2.21 -43.22
C ALA A 482 39.95 1.76 -43.76
N ARG A 483 40.88 1.40 -42.86
CA ARG A 483 42.14 0.68 -43.18
C ARG A 483 42.70 -0.07 -41.95
N ASP A 484 43.35 -1.20 -42.21
CA ASP A 484 43.94 -2.13 -41.23
C ASP A 484 45.49 -2.04 -41.13
N LEU A 485 46.04 -2.87 -40.22
CA LEU A 485 47.39 -3.47 -40.16
C LEU A 485 48.46 -2.89 -39.20
N ASN A 486 48.70 -3.68 -38.15
CA ASN A 486 49.98 -4.19 -37.60
C ASN A 486 51.22 -3.27 -37.42
N GLY A 487 51.79 -3.31 -36.20
CA GLY A 487 53.17 -2.91 -35.90
C GLY A 487 53.58 -3.26 -34.46
N ASP A 488 54.64 -4.04 -34.26
CA ASP A 488 55.10 -4.55 -32.95
C ASP A 488 56.13 -3.64 -32.24
N GLY A 489 56.25 -3.82 -30.91
CA GLY A 489 57.51 -3.62 -30.18
C GLY A 489 57.48 -2.64 -28.99
N GLY A 490 57.96 -3.08 -27.81
CA GLY A 490 58.17 -2.17 -26.66
C GLY A 490 58.04 -2.76 -25.25
N SER A 491 58.74 -3.85 -24.93
CA SER A 491 58.77 -4.41 -23.57
C SER A 491 59.81 -3.69 -22.68
N LEU A 492 59.53 -3.50 -21.38
CA LEU A 492 60.36 -4.07 -20.27
C LEU A 492 59.93 -3.65 -18.85
N ARG A 493 60.11 -4.60 -17.90
CA ARG A 493 60.33 -4.45 -16.43
C ARG A 493 59.16 -3.99 -15.52
N SER A 494 59.07 -4.30 -14.22
CA SER A 494 59.39 -5.46 -13.32
C SER A 494 59.48 -4.92 -11.87
N VAL A 495 59.18 -5.56 -10.72
CA VAL A 495 58.77 -6.90 -10.25
C VAL A 495 58.68 -6.81 -8.69
N ALA A 496 57.82 -7.63 -8.06
CA ALA A 496 57.82 -8.12 -6.66
C ALA A 496 58.09 -7.23 -5.42
N ALA A 497 57.12 -7.29 -4.49
CA ALA A 497 57.32 -7.61 -3.07
C ALA A 497 56.04 -8.35 -2.56
N SER A 498 56.02 -9.28 -1.59
CA SER A 498 57.07 -9.95 -0.81
C SER A 498 56.65 -11.42 -0.53
N THR A 499 57.46 -12.25 0.17
CA THR A 499 57.18 -13.69 0.35
C THR A 499 57.53 -14.28 1.74
N LYS A 500 56.93 -15.46 2.04
CA LYS A 500 57.32 -16.51 3.03
C LYS A 500 57.05 -16.31 4.54
N SER A 501 56.18 -17.19 5.06
CA SER A 501 56.55 -18.37 5.87
C SER A 501 55.62 -19.54 5.45
N ALA A 502 55.95 -20.84 5.39
CA ALA A 502 56.91 -21.75 6.05
C ALA A 502 56.43 -22.27 7.43
N LEU A 503 56.43 -23.59 7.76
CA LEU A 503 56.51 -24.85 6.98
C LEU A 503 56.19 -26.08 7.91
N SER A 504 55.98 -27.28 7.33
CA SER A 504 55.82 -28.61 7.98
C SER A 504 54.50 -28.86 8.75
N LYS A 505 53.97 -30.09 8.90
CA LYS A 505 54.53 -31.47 8.81
C LYS A 505 53.76 -32.41 7.85
N LEU A 506 54.27 -33.64 7.67
CA LEU A 506 53.81 -34.67 6.71
C LEU A 506 54.04 -36.10 7.28
N LYS A 507 53.55 -37.13 6.57
CA LYS A 507 53.41 -38.57 6.94
C LYS A 507 52.19 -38.90 7.83
N GLN A 508 51.60 -40.10 7.77
CA GLN A 508 52.03 -41.36 7.13
C GLN A 508 51.17 -41.81 5.93
N GLN A 509 51.70 -42.76 5.14
CA GLN A 509 50.96 -43.56 4.17
C GLN A 509 50.64 -44.94 4.77
N GLY A 510 49.56 -45.56 4.28
CA GLY A 510 49.37 -47.01 4.29
C GLY A 510 48.77 -47.42 2.94
N GLN A 511 49.29 -48.46 2.31
CA GLN A 511 48.75 -49.04 1.07
C GLN A 511 48.13 -50.40 1.39
N ASP A 512 47.06 -50.75 0.68
CA ASP A 512 47.08 -52.01 -0.08
C ASP A 512 46.18 -51.93 -1.34
N ARG A 513 46.16 -53.00 -2.12
CA ARG A 513 45.91 -53.03 -3.58
C ARG A 513 44.47 -53.35 -3.99
N SER A 514 44.02 -52.75 -5.10
CA SER A 514 43.65 -53.51 -6.31
C SER A 514 43.61 -52.58 -7.54
N LEU A 515 43.49 -53.13 -8.76
CA LEU A 515 43.76 -52.42 -10.02
C LEU A 515 42.53 -52.17 -10.92
N LYS A 516 42.62 -51.05 -11.66
CA LYS A 516 42.10 -50.78 -13.02
C LYS A 516 40.60 -50.93 -13.31
N THR A 517 39.95 -49.80 -13.59
CA THR A 517 39.11 -49.63 -14.80
C THR A 517 39.02 -48.14 -15.18
N THR A 518 38.50 -47.83 -16.38
CA THR A 518 38.60 -46.52 -17.04
C THR A 518 37.65 -45.42 -16.51
N PRO A 519 37.98 -44.12 -16.71
CA PRO A 519 37.24 -43.01 -16.11
C PRO A 519 35.94 -42.67 -16.86
N SER A 520 34.80 -43.20 -16.40
CA SER A 520 33.49 -42.72 -16.84
C SER A 520 33.11 -41.38 -16.18
N ARG A 521 32.55 -40.45 -16.97
CA ARG A 521 32.23 -39.09 -16.52
C ARG A 521 31.01 -39.14 -15.57
N LYS A 522 31.24 -39.10 -14.25
CA LYS A 522 30.15 -39.06 -13.24
C LYS A 522 29.21 -37.88 -13.51
N ALA A 523 27.98 -38.20 -13.92
CA ALA A 523 26.97 -37.20 -14.23
C ALA A 523 26.59 -36.35 -13.00
N LYS A 524 26.43 -35.04 -13.18
CA LYS A 524 25.87 -34.17 -12.16
C LYS A 524 24.42 -34.59 -11.87
N ARG A 525 24.14 -35.14 -10.68
CA ARG A 525 22.76 -35.34 -10.19
C ARG A 525 22.01 -34.02 -10.31
N ARG A 526 20.99 -33.95 -11.19
CA ARG A 526 20.02 -32.85 -11.18
C ARG A 526 19.38 -32.83 -9.79
N LYS A 527 19.40 -31.68 -9.12
CA LYS A 527 18.55 -31.47 -7.93
C LYS A 527 17.08 -31.48 -8.37
N PRO A 528 16.15 -32.01 -7.57
CA PRO A 528 14.74 -32.00 -7.89
C PRO A 528 14.23 -30.55 -8.04
N THR A 529 13.29 -30.34 -8.96
CA THR A 529 12.84 -29.00 -9.39
C THR A 529 11.58 -28.51 -8.66
N SER A 530 11.12 -29.21 -7.63
CA SER A 530 9.79 -29.09 -7.01
C SER A 530 9.62 -28.03 -5.90
N ASP A 531 10.72 -27.41 -5.48
CA ASP A 531 10.79 -26.72 -4.17
C ASP A 531 10.80 -25.19 -4.30
N LYS A 532 10.48 -24.69 -5.50
CA LYS A 532 10.33 -23.27 -5.81
C LYS A 532 8.88 -22.83 -5.71
N TRP A 533 8.69 -21.59 -5.27
CA TRP A 533 7.41 -20.91 -5.18
C TRP A 533 7.43 -19.59 -5.95
N TRP A 534 6.24 -19.12 -6.33
CA TRP A 534 5.97 -17.73 -6.65
C TRP A 534 5.28 -17.09 -5.45
N ARG A 535 5.82 -15.97 -4.98
CA ARG A 535 5.11 -15.01 -4.13
C ARG A 535 4.53 -13.93 -5.04
N VAL A 536 3.23 -13.70 -4.95
CA VAL A 536 2.49 -12.77 -5.80
C VAL A 536 1.72 -11.78 -4.94
N SER A 537 1.96 -10.50 -5.19
CA SER A 537 1.20 -9.37 -4.66
C SER A 537 0.74 -8.53 -5.84
N ASP A 538 -0.47 -8.79 -6.33
CA ASP A 538 -1.01 -8.17 -7.54
C ASP A 538 -0.06 -8.33 -8.75
N GLU A 539 0.51 -7.23 -9.26
CA GLU A 539 1.45 -7.24 -10.37
C GLU A 539 2.89 -7.66 -9.98
N LYS A 540 3.17 -7.72 -8.68
CA LYS A 540 4.52 -7.96 -8.14
C LYS A 540 4.71 -9.46 -7.90
N VAL A 541 5.29 -10.13 -8.89
CA VAL A 541 5.69 -11.56 -8.83
C VAL A 541 7.17 -11.67 -8.44
N ARG A 542 7.49 -12.54 -7.48
CA ARG A 542 8.87 -12.85 -7.04
C ARG A 542 9.05 -14.36 -6.82
N GLU A 543 10.26 -14.90 -7.00
CA GLU A 543 10.56 -16.27 -6.55
C GLU A 543 10.65 -16.31 -5.02
N ALA A 544 10.07 -17.35 -4.42
CA ALA A 544 10.11 -17.64 -2.99
C ALA A 544 10.59 -19.09 -2.73
N LYS A 545 11.07 -19.36 -1.51
CA LYS A 545 11.55 -20.67 -1.07
C LYS A 545 10.52 -21.35 -0.17
N THR A 546 10.45 -22.69 -0.16
CA THR A 546 9.58 -23.41 0.80
C THR A 546 9.85 -23.00 2.26
N ALA A 547 11.09 -22.67 2.62
CA ALA A 547 11.45 -22.17 3.95
C ALA A 547 10.95 -20.74 4.28
N GLU A 548 10.54 -19.94 3.29
CA GLU A 548 9.83 -18.66 3.49
C GLU A 548 8.34 -18.95 3.71
N VAL A 549 7.76 -19.86 2.92
CA VAL A 549 6.34 -20.26 2.97
C VAL A 549 5.98 -20.96 4.28
N LEU A 550 6.78 -21.93 4.73
CA LEU A 550 6.68 -22.53 6.07
C LEU A 550 7.24 -21.59 7.17
N GLY A 551 7.93 -20.52 6.77
CA GLY A 551 8.76 -19.67 7.62
C GLY A 551 8.00 -18.74 8.57
N MET A 552 6.66 -18.75 8.56
CA MET A 552 5.81 -17.86 9.36
C MET A 552 5.98 -18.00 10.89
N GLN A 553 6.70 -19.03 11.36
CA GLN A 553 7.16 -19.12 12.74
C GLN A 553 8.34 -18.18 13.08
N ARG A 554 9.17 -17.80 12.08
CA ARG A 554 10.44 -17.07 12.26
C ARG A 554 10.38 -15.57 11.97
N GLU A 555 9.31 -14.93 12.46
CA GLU A 555 9.48 -13.62 13.09
C GLU A 555 9.67 -13.81 14.60
N VAL A 556 10.80 -14.41 14.95
CA VAL A 556 11.60 -13.91 16.08
C VAL A 556 12.57 -12.95 15.44
N LEU A 557 12.50 -11.65 15.76
CA LEU A 557 13.59 -10.73 15.49
C LEU A 557 14.76 -11.19 16.36
N ALA A 558 15.61 -12.06 15.80
CA ALA A 558 16.71 -12.67 16.53
C ALA A 558 17.56 -11.55 17.15
N PRO A 559 18.04 -11.67 18.41
CA PRO A 559 18.91 -10.65 18.98
C PRO A 559 20.11 -10.33 18.08
N ALA A 560 20.67 -11.33 17.40
CA ALA A 560 21.70 -11.14 16.38
C ALA A 560 21.24 -10.33 15.14
N ALA A 561 19.98 -10.43 14.71
CA ALA A 561 19.44 -9.66 13.60
C ALA A 561 19.11 -8.21 14.00
N VAL A 562 18.55 -8.00 15.21
CA VAL A 562 18.37 -6.66 15.80
C VAL A 562 19.73 -5.99 16.02
N MET A 563 20.69 -6.70 16.60
CA MET A 563 22.04 -6.19 16.82
C MET A 563 22.79 -5.97 15.50
N ALA A 564 22.53 -6.75 14.44
CA ALA A 564 23.10 -6.50 13.12
C ALA A 564 22.48 -5.28 12.43
N THR A 565 21.17 -5.05 12.51
CA THR A 565 20.54 -3.85 11.94
C THR A 565 20.89 -2.60 12.76
N LEU A 566 20.99 -2.69 14.09
CA LEU A 566 21.49 -1.63 14.95
C LEU A 566 22.98 -1.35 14.70
N ALA A 567 23.84 -2.38 14.61
CA ALA A 567 25.25 -2.20 14.29
C ALA A 567 25.45 -1.60 12.89
N LEU A 568 24.64 -2.00 11.90
CA LEU A 568 24.66 -1.40 10.56
C LEU A 568 24.17 0.05 10.59
N ALA A 569 23.11 0.37 11.33
CA ALA A 569 22.62 1.74 11.50
C ALA A 569 23.65 2.62 12.22
N VAL A 570 24.32 2.12 13.27
CA VAL A 570 25.43 2.78 13.96
C VAL A 570 26.63 2.95 13.04
N TRP A 571 26.99 1.94 12.23
CA TRP A 571 28.06 2.02 11.23
C TRP A 571 27.76 3.08 10.17
N ILE A 572 26.53 3.15 9.65
CA ILE A 572 26.07 4.22 8.75
C ILE A 572 26.11 5.59 9.45
N ALA A 573 25.69 5.68 10.72
CA ALA A 573 25.67 6.94 11.47
C ALA A 573 27.05 7.42 11.95
N THR A 574 28.08 6.57 11.94
CA THR A 574 29.43 6.90 12.41
C THR A 574 30.45 7.00 11.28
N LEU A 575 30.48 6.01 10.37
CA LEU A 575 31.55 5.84 9.38
C LEU A 575 31.14 6.16 7.93
N ALA A 576 29.85 6.19 7.58
CA ALA A 576 29.43 6.64 6.26
C ALA A 576 29.54 8.19 6.14
N PRO A 577 29.94 8.73 4.98
CA PRO A 577 30.04 10.18 4.76
C PRO A 577 28.74 10.92 5.13
N PHE A 578 28.89 12.14 5.64
CA PHE A 578 27.77 12.91 6.21
C PHE A 578 26.64 13.17 5.20
N ASP A 579 26.99 13.33 3.93
CA ASP A 579 26.14 13.55 2.76
C ASP A 579 25.71 12.24 2.04
N SER A 580 26.12 11.07 2.53
CA SER A 580 25.80 9.79 1.89
C SER A 580 24.30 9.48 1.98
N ARG A 581 23.70 9.03 0.87
CA ARG A 581 22.25 8.72 0.77
C ARG A 581 21.76 7.74 1.84
N LEU A 582 22.59 6.80 2.28
CA LEU A 582 22.27 5.86 3.36
C LEU A 582 22.13 6.58 4.72
N ARG A 583 23.08 7.48 5.03
CA ARG A 583 23.08 8.25 6.28
C ARG A 583 21.94 9.26 6.31
N LEU A 584 21.69 9.95 5.20
CA LEU A 584 20.55 10.86 5.04
C LEU A 584 19.21 10.12 5.22
N ALA A 585 19.04 8.93 4.64
CA ALA A 585 17.83 8.11 4.85
C ALA A 585 17.65 7.69 6.32
N VAL A 586 18.74 7.27 6.99
CA VAL A 586 18.70 6.92 8.43
C VAL A 586 18.32 8.13 9.28
N GLN A 587 18.89 9.31 9.03
CA GLN A 587 18.56 10.54 9.75
C GLN A 587 17.10 10.96 9.53
N PHE A 588 16.62 10.95 8.28
CA PHE A 588 15.23 11.29 7.94
C PHE A 588 14.22 10.39 8.67
N HIS A 589 14.41 9.07 8.62
CA HIS A 589 13.50 8.13 9.29
C HIS A 589 13.60 8.21 10.83
N ALA A 590 14.79 8.39 11.39
CA ALA A 590 14.97 8.57 12.83
C ALA A 590 14.31 9.87 13.34
N SER A 591 14.46 10.97 12.59
CA SER A 591 13.89 12.27 12.94
C SER A 591 12.36 12.25 12.93
N ARG A 592 11.74 11.69 11.89
CA ARG A 592 10.27 11.55 11.82
C ARG A 592 9.70 10.62 12.90
N LEU A 593 10.40 9.53 13.23
CA LEU A 593 10.00 8.65 14.35
C LEU A 593 10.09 9.38 15.69
N ALA A 594 11.15 10.16 15.91
CA ALA A 594 11.33 10.94 17.14
C ALA A 594 10.30 12.07 17.27
N ASP A 595 9.85 12.70 16.18
CA ASP A 595 8.76 13.69 16.22
C ASP A 595 7.39 13.06 16.54
N ASP A 596 7.02 11.97 15.86
CA ASP A 596 5.78 11.22 16.16
C ASP A 596 5.72 10.75 17.62
N MET A 597 6.83 10.25 18.17
CA MET A 597 6.91 9.89 19.59
C MET A 597 6.75 11.09 20.52
N ARG A 598 7.27 12.28 20.17
CA ARG A 598 7.15 13.51 20.98
C ARG A 598 5.72 14.07 20.94
N GLY A 599 5.06 14.07 19.78
CA GLY A 599 3.68 14.52 19.61
C GLY A 599 2.65 13.74 20.44
N ARG A 600 2.97 12.50 20.84
CA ARG A 600 2.12 11.63 21.67
C ARG A 600 2.28 11.82 23.18
N THR A 601 3.13 12.75 23.64
CA THR A 601 3.33 13.02 25.06
C THR A 601 2.21 13.90 25.65
N TRP A 602 1.95 13.77 26.95
CA TRP A 602 0.87 14.52 27.63
C TRP A 602 1.03 16.04 27.58
N ALA A 603 2.26 16.53 27.42
CA ALA A 603 2.59 17.95 27.29
C ALA A 603 2.52 18.46 25.83
N GLY A 604 2.25 17.57 24.86
CA GLY A 604 2.25 17.88 23.42
C GLY A 604 3.65 18.11 22.84
N ARG A 605 3.73 18.33 21.51
CA ARG A 605 4.99 18.59 20.78
C ARG A 605 5.79 19.74 21.40
N ASP A 606 5.08 20.79 21.85
CA ASP A 606 5.67 22.07 22.28
C ASP A 606 5.61 22.38 23.79
N GLY A 607 5.18 21.44 24.63
CA GLY A 607 5.13 21.65 26.09
C GLY A 607 6.48 21.98 26.74
N TRP A 608 7.60 21.73 26.05
CA TRP A 608 8.94 22.15 26.44
C TRP A 608 9.12 23.68 26.50
N LEU A 609 8.39 24.45 25.68
CA LEU A 609 8.41 25.92 25.69
C LEU A 609 7.68 26.54 26.90
N ARG A 610 7.02 25.72 27.72
CA ARG A 610 6.40 26.14 29.00
C ARG A 610 7.36 26.03 30.19
N SER A 611 8.58 25.55 29.96
CA SER A 611 9.65 25.52 30.97
C SER A 611 10.32 26.91 31.05
N PRO A 612 11.08 27.21 32.11
CA PRO A 612 11.95 28.38 32.11
C PRO A 612 12.96 28.31 30.95
N ALA A 613 13.05 29.39 30.17
CA ALA A 613 13.99 29.49 29.06
C ALA A 613 15.45 29.37 29.55
N ARG A 614 16.31 28.74 28.73
CA ARG A 614 17.73 28.53 29.08
C ARG A 614 18.58 29.80 28.94
N HIS A 615 18.16 30.71 28.06
CA HIS A 615 18.77 32.00 27.78
C HIS A 615 17.69 33.09 27.82
N PRO A 616 17.16 33.42 29.02
CA PRO A 616 16.10 34.43 29.18
C PRO A 616 16.58 35.86 28.87
N ASP A 617 17.88 36.05 28.67
CA ASP A 617 18.54 37.29 28.24
C ASP A 617 18.46 37.56 26.72
N LEU A 618 17.77 36.71 25.95
CA LEU A 618 17.81 36.72 24.48
C LEU A 618 17.05 37.91 23.84
N ASP A 619 17.65 39.09 23.87
CA ASP A 619 17.29 40.23 23.00
C ASP A 619 17.63 39.92 21.54
N SER A 620 16.62 39.91 20.66
CA SER A 620 16.78 39.64 19.22
C SER A 620 17.77 40.58 18.54
N ARG A 621 17.70 41.89 18.83
CA ARG A 621 18.54 42.91 18.19
C ARG A 621 20.01 42.68 18.52
N ARG A 622 20.32 42.30 19.76
CA ARG A 622 21.70 42.01 20.19
C ARG A 622 22.19 40.69 19.62
N HIS A 623 21.40 39.63 19.73
CA HIS A 623 21.87 38.26 19.60
C HIS A 623 21.66 37.61 18.23
N VAL A 624 20.76 38.14 17.40
CA VAL A 624 20.50 37.66 16.04
C VAL A 624 21.15 38.61 15.04
N GLY A 625 21.78 38.05 14.00
CA GLY A 625 22.23 38.77 12.80
C GLY A 625 21.34 38.40 11.61
N PHE A 626 20.62 39.38 11.07
CA PHE A 626 19.69 39.13 9.95
C PHE A 626 20.36 39.36 8.60
N LEU A 627 20.20 38.41 7.68
CA LEU A 627 20.65 38.45 6.29
C LEU A 627 19.40 38.59 5.41
N VAL A 628 19.08 39.82 5.01
CA VAL A 628 17.97 40.12 4.11
C VAL A 628 18.44 39.99 2.67
N LYS A 629 17.80 39.12 1.89
CA LYS A 629 18.11 38.83 0.49
C LYS A 629 17.04 39.41 -0.43
N THR A 630 17.49 40.11 -1.46
CA THR A 630 16.63 40.76 -2.46
C THR A 630 17.25 40.63 -3.87
N GLY A 631 16.53 41.09 -4.90
CA GLY A 631 17.06 41.23 -6.26
C GLY A 631 16.60 42.56 -6.87
N TYR A 632 17.28 43.04 -7.91
CA TYR A 632 17.02 44.37 -8.48
C TYR A 632 15.55 44.62 -8.84
N GLY A 633 14.85 43.57 -9.33
CA GLY A 633 13.43 43.59 -9.67
C GLY A 633 12.45 43.59 -8.48
N THR A 634 12.90 43.25 -7.26
CA THR A 634 12.08 43.15 -6.03
C THR A 634 12.48 44.15 -4.94
N ARG A 635 13.60 44.88 -5.11
CA ARG A 635 14.20 45.82 -4.14
C ARG A 635 13.24 46.82 -3.47
N HIS A 636 12.12 47.15 -4.13
CA HIS A 636 11.05 47.98 -3.59
C HIS A 636 10.39 47.43 -2.31
N ARG A 637 10.42 46.11 -2.07
CA ARG A 637 9.84 45.49 -0.87
C ARG A 637 10.69 45.66 0.39
N VAL A 638 12.02 45.81 0.23
CA VAL A 638 12.97 45.89 1.35
C VAL A 638 12.58 46.99 2.33
N ARG A 639 12.16 48.17 1.84
CA ARG A 639 11.71 49.27 2.69
C ARG A 639 10.48 48.88 3.53
N GLU A 640 9.46 48.29 2.92
CA GLU A 640 8.23 47.85 3.62
C GLU A 640 8.54 46.75 4.67
N GLN A 641 9.50 45.87 4.39
CA GLN A 641 9.98 44.85 5.34
C GLN A 641 10.75 45.47 6.51
N LEU A 642 11.66 46.41 6.26
CA LEU A 642 12.44 47.08 7.31
C LEU A 642 11.54 47.92 8.22
N ASP A 643 10.56 48.63 7.67
CA ASP A 643 9.57 49.37 8.46
C ASP A 643 8.68 48.42 9.29
N ALA A 644 8.22 47.30 8.72
CA ALA A 644 7.40 46.31 9.43
C ALA A 644 8.17 45.49 10.49
N LEU A 645 9.50 45.35 10.33
CA LEU A 645 10.38 44.62 11.25
C LEU A 645 11.28 45.54 12.10
N ALA A 646 11.05 46.85 12.09
CA ALA A 646 11.82 47.84 12.85
C ALA A 646 11.85 47.54 14.36
N GLY A 647 10.81 46.90 14.91
CA GLY A 647 10.76 46.45 16.32
C GLY A 647 11.63 45.22 16.64
N LEU A 648 12.15 44.52 15.63
CA LEU A 648 12.92 43.28 15.74
C LEU A 648 14.37 43.44 15.28
N MET A 649 14.57 44.14 14.15
CA MET A 649 15.90 44.46 13.61
C MET A 649 16.54 45.62 14.39
N GLY A 650 17.87 45.68 14.37
CA GLY A 650 18.68 46.71 15.02
C GLY A 650 19.21 47.72 14.03
N SER A 651 20.51 48.01 14.07
CA SER A 651 21.20 48.84 13.07
C SER A 651 21.72 48.02 11.88
N GLU A 652 21.75 48.63 10.69
CA GLU A 652 22.45 48.06 9.53
C GLU A 652 23.95 47.88 9.84
N GLY A 653 24.58 46.89 9.21
CA GLY A 653 26.00 46.56 9.36
C GLY A 653 26.33 45.82 10.66
N ARG A 654 25.58 46.08 11.73
CA ARG A 654 25.75 45.48 13.07
C ARG A 654 24.78 44.35 13.37
N ASP A 655 23.51 44.55 13.06
CA ASP A 655 22.40 43.67 13.48
C ASP A 655 21.64 43.09 12.29
N PHE A 656 21.67 43.76 11.14
CA PHE A 656 21.25 43.20 9.86
C PHE A 656 22.11 43.71 8.70
N ILE A 657 22.13 42.98 7.59
CA ILE A 657 22.65 43.45 6.29
C ILE A 657 21.68 43.08 5.17
N VAL A 658 21.62 43.90 4.11
CA VAL A 658 20.85 43.62 2.89
C VAL A 658 21.80 43.22 1.75
N VAL A 659 21.52 42.11 1.08
CA VAL A 659 22.35 41.56 0.01
C VAL A 659 21.54 41.33 -1.27
N GLY A 660 22.19 41.54 -2.41
CA GLY A 660 21.55 41.50 -3.72
C GLY A 660 22.46 41.05 -4.87
N ASP A 661 21.93 41.23 -6.08
CA ASP A 661 22.61 41.05 -7.37
C ASP A 661 23.11 42.39 -7.96
N TRP A 662 23.22 43.43 -7.12
CA TRP A 662 23.83 44.74 -7.41
C TRP A 662 24.35 45.39 -6.12
N THR A 663 25.14 46.46 -6.27
CA THR A 663 25.47 47.40 -5.19
C THR A 663 24.71 48.71 -5.40
N THR A 664 24.22 49.35 -4.34
CA THR A 664 23.58 50.68 -4.42
C THR A 664 24.54 51.72 -5.03
N VAL A 665 24.20 52.24 -6.22
CA VAL A 665 25.13 53.02 -7.06
C VAL A 665 25.08 54.53 -6.82
N ASN A 666 23.93 55.06 -6.38
CA ASN A 666 23.68 56.49 -6.26
C ASN A 666 22.75 56.84 -5.09
N GLU A 667 22.70 58.12 -4.74
CA GLU A 667 21.86 58.64 -3.64
C GLU A 667 20.37 58.34 -3.87
N THR A 668 19.91 58.25 -5.12
CA THR A 668 18.52 57.98 -5.49
C THR A 668 18.09 56.55 -5.16
N ASP A 669 18.89 55.54 -5.52
CA ASP A 669 18.62 54.13 -5.19
C ASP A 669 18.79 53.88 -3.69
N SER A 670 19.82 54.49 -3.07
CA SER A 670 20.02 54.51 -1.62
C SER A 670 18.80 55.10 -0.87
N SER A 671 18.25 56.22 -1.36
CA SER A 671 17.06 56.87 -0.78
C SER A 671 15.77 56.06 -0.95
N ARG A 672 15.65 55.28 -2.04
CA ARG A 672 14.48 54.40 -2.28
C ARG A 672 14.45 53.20 -1.32
N ILE A 673 15.61 52.65 -0.98
CA ILE A 673 15.75 51.44 -0.16
C ILE A 673 15.90 51.81 1.33
N GLY A 674 16.59 52.92 1.62
CA GLY A 674 16.87 53.42 2.97
C GLY A 674 18.10 52.81 3.65
N VAL A 675 18.76 51.84 3.00
CA VAL A 675 19.98 51.15 3.47
C VAL A 675 20.85 50.73 2.28
N PRO A 676 22.17 50.56 2.44
CA PRO A 676 23.02 49.99 1.39
C PRO A 676 22.64 48.54 1.09
N VAL A 677 22.75 48.16 -0.19
CA VAL A 677 22.67 46.76 -0.63
C VAL A 677 24.06 46.33 -1.09
N TYR A 678 24.52 45.19 -0.59
CA TYR A 678 25.83 44.63 -0.94
C TYR A 678 25.69 43.57 -2.05
N ASP A 679 26.46 43.72 -3.12
CA ASP A 679 26.55 42.71 -4.16
C ASP A 679 27.34 41.50 -3.67
N VAL A 680 26.62 40.41 -3.39
CA VAL A 680 27.22 39.13 -2.98
C VAL A 680 27.45 38.20 -4.15
N VAL A 681 26.78 38.42 -5.29
CA VAL A 681 26.95 37.65 -6.53
C VAL A 681 28.32 37.91 -7.15
N ARG A 682 28.79 39.16 -7.08
CA ARG A 682 30.17 39.55 -7.43
C ARG A 682 31.23 38.65 -6.77
N SER A 683 31.04 38.31 -5.49
CA SER A 683 31.98 37.46 -4.75
C SER A 683 32.01 36.00 -5.22
N VAL A 684 31.04 35.58 -6.05
CA VAL A 684 31.02 34.27 -6.74
C VAL A 684 31.71 34.39 -8.11
N VAL A 685 31.45 35.48 -8.85
CA VAL A 685 32.12 35.80 -10.12
C VAL A 685 33.64 35.89 -9.96
N GLU A 686 34.10 36.49 -8.86
CA GLU A 686 35.54 36.60 -8.53
C GLU A 686 36.18 35.26 -8.09
N LYS A 687 35.39 34.19 -7.90
CA LYS A 687 35.84 32.87 -7.40
C LYS A 687 35.64 31.70 -8.38
N VAL A 688 34.94 31.87 -9.50
CA VAL A 688 34.59 30.76 -10.42
C VAL A 688 34.68 31.19 -11.90
N GLU A 689 35.02 30.26 -12.78
CA GLU A 689 35.18 30.51 -14.22
C GLU A 689 33.84 30.70 -14.98
N LYS A 690 33.93 31.01 -16.28
CA LYS A 690 32.80 31.42 -17.15
C LYS A 690 31.62 30.46 -17.11
N HIS A 691 30.43 30.99 -16.85
CA HIS A 691 29.17 30.25 -16.87
C HIS A 691 28.00 31.14 -17.34
N PRO A 692 27.00 30.64 -18.09
CA PRO A 692 25.91 31.45 -18.65
C PRO A 692 25.07 32.24 -17.62
N ARG A 693 24.98 31.75 -16.38
CA ARG A 693 24.34 32.48 -15.26
C ARG A 693 25.09 33.78 -14.92
N LEU A 694 26.41 33.79 -15.06
CA LEU A 694 27.24 34.97 -14.81
C LEU A 694 27.13 36.01 -15.94
N GLU A 695 26.91 35.58 -17.20
CA GLU A 695 26.65 36.51 -18.31
C GLU A 695 25.35 37.31 -18.10
N LYS A 696 24.32 36.69 -17.51
CA LYS A 696 23.06 37.36 -17.14
C LYS A 696 23.28 38.41 -16.05
N TYR A 697 24.11 38.09 -15.04
CA TYR A 697 24.55 39.05 -14.02
C TYR A 697 25.36 40.21 -14.64
N THR A 698 26.31 39.94 -15.53
CA THR A 698 27.09 40.99 -16.21
C THR A 698 26.21 41.94 -17.00
N LYS A 699 25.18 41.45 -17.69
CA LYS A 699 24.19 42.29 -18.40
C LYS A 699 23.37 43.15 -17.44
N LEU A 700 22.93 42.59 -16.31
CA LEU A 700 22.24 43.36 -15.26
C LEU A 700 23.15 44.48 -14.72
N GLN A 701 24.41 44.16 -14.41
CA GLN A 701 25.39 45.16 -13.97
C GLN A 701 25.65 46.25 -15.02
N GLN A 702 25.68 45.90 -16.31
CA GLN A 702 25.82 46.87 -17.40
C GLN A 702 24.62 47.83 -17.48
N ALA A 703 23.39 47.34 -17.40
CA ALA A 703 22.19 48.18 -17.40
C ALA A 703 22.14 49.10 -16.16
N VAL A 704 22.43 48.54 -14.97
CA VAL A 704 22.50 49.28 -13.69
C VAL A 704 23.59 50.37 -13.73
N ALA A 705 24.77 50.08 -14.27
CA ALA A 705 25.86 51.05 -14.41
C ALA A 705 25.60 52.12 -15.49
N ALA A 706 24.81 51.80 -16.53
CA ALA A 706 24.37 52.75 -17.54
C ALA A 706 23.22 53.65 -17.06
N GLY A 707 22.57 53.33 -15.94
CA GLY A 707 21.37 54.03 -15.44
C GLY A 707 20.08 53.63 -16.16
N ASP A 708 20.09 52.56 -16.93
CA ASP A 708 18.91 52.03 -17.64
C ASP A 708 18.04 51.23 -16.66
N GLU A 709 17.19 51.95 -15.92
CA GLU A 709 16.24 51.38 -14.96
C GLU A 709 15.22 50.45 -15.64
N GLU A 710 14.83 50.68 -16.89
CA GLU A 710 13.85 49.84 -17.58
C GLU A 710 14.45 48.47 -17.94
N GLU A 711 15.61 48.45 -18.59
CA GLU A 711 16.32 47.21 -18.90
C GLU A 711 16.80 46.50 -17.64
N ALA A 712 17.29 47.22 -16.62
CA ALA A 712 17.70 46.62 -15.34
C ALA A 712 16.51 46.00 -14.60
N MET A 713 15.33 46.64 -14.59
CA MET A 713 14.11 46.05 -14.04
C MET A 713 13.60 44.87 -14.88
N ARG A 714 13.72 44.92 -16.21
CA ARG A 714 13.34 43.84 -17.12
C ARG A 714 14.22 42.60 -16.90
N LEU A 715 15.54 42.77 -16.89
CA LEU A 715 16.53 41.72 -16.59
C LEU A 715 16.37 41.18 -15.17
N GLY A 716 16.20 42.05 -14.17
CA GLY A 716 15.99 41.68 -12.78
C GLY A 716 14.72 40.83 -12.58
N ARG A 717 13.63 41.13 -13.30
CA ARG A 717 12.41 40.31 -13.32
C ARG A 717 12.57 39.00 -14.09
N GLN A 718 13.32 39.01 -15.19
CA GLN A 718 13.50 37.84 -16.07
C GLN A 718 14.48 36.80 -15.50
N HIS A 719 15.55 37.23 -14.83
CA HIS A 719 16.67 36.38 -14.41
C HIS A 719 16.99 36.42 -12.91
N GLY A 720 16.36 37.31 -12.13
CA GLY A 720 16.69 37.49 -10.71
C GLY A 720 16.57 36.21 -9.86
N TRP A 721 15.67 35.29 -10.22
CA TRP A 721 15.54 33.98 -9.54
C TRP A 721 16.71 33.03 -9.83
N GLU A 722 17.30 33.07 -11.03
CA GLU A 722 18.53 32.31 -11.33
C GLU A 722 19.72 32.87 -10.55
N LEU A 723 19.80 34.20 -10.42
CA LEU A 723 20.85 34.87 -9.66
C LEU A 723 20.69 34.71 -8.15
N ASP A 724 19.46 34.44 -7.67
CA ASP A 724 19.15 34.32 -6.25
C ASP A 724 19.89 33.15 -5.58
N ALA A 725 20.05 32.02 -6.28
CA ALA A 725 20.82 30.87 -5.80
C ALA A 725 22.28 31.23 -5.45
N LEU A 726 22.87 32.21 -6.13
CA LEU A 726 24.24 32.68 -5.91
C LEU A 726 24.40 33.51 -4.62
N LYS A 727 23.30 33.98 -4.02
CA LYS A 727 23.30 34.93 -2.89
C LYS A 727 23.33 34.26 -1.51
N PHE A 728 22.97 32.97 -1.40
CA PHE A 728 22.84 32.29 -0.11
C PHE A 728 24.18 32.07 0.60
N ILE A 729 25.10 31.31 0.00
CA ILE A 729 26.39 30.99 0.63
C ILE A 729 27.31 32.22 0.72
N SER A 730 27.27 33.09 -0.29
CA SER A 730 27.99 34.37 -0.33
C SER A 730 27.48 35.37 0.71
N GLY A 731 26.16 35.53 0.83
CA GLY A 731 25.52 36.34 1.86
C GLY A 731 25.78 35.84 3.27
N LEU A 732 25.75 34.51 3.49
CA LEU A 732 26.13 33.91 4.78
C LEU A 732 27.61 34.14 5.11
N GLU A 733 28.52 34.06 4.12
CA GLU A 733 29.95 34.35 4.31
C GLU A 733 30.15 35.82 4.72
N MET A 734 29.42 36.75 4.09
CA MET A 734 29.44 38.17 4.43
C MET A 734 28.83 38.47 5.82
N ALA A 735 27.69 37.87 6.14
CA ALA A 735 27.02 38.03 7.44
C ALA A 735 27.91 37.52 8.59
N TYR A 736 28.54 36.36 8.41
CA TYR A 736 29.46 35.79 9.41
C TYR A 736 30.72 36.64 9.61
N ARG A 737 31.27 37.24 8.55
CA ARG A 737 32.42 38.15 8.65
C ARG A 737 32.08 39.52 9.25
N ARG A 738 30.90 40.07 8.98
CA ARG A 738 30.50 41.41 9.46
C ARG A 738 29.87 41.43 10.85
N MET A 739 29.17 40.36 11.23
CA MET A 739 28.43 40.26 12.50
C MET A 739 28.89 39.06 13.35
N PRO A 740 30.21 38.83 13.58
CA PRO A 740 30.74 37.58 14.11
C PRO A 740 30.24 37.22 15.53
N ASP A 741 29.93 38.22 16.36
CA ASP A 741 29.51 38.06 17.76
C ASP A 741 28.06 37.58 17.94
N LYS A 742 27.31 37.38 16.86
CA LYS A 742 25.90 36.96 16.92
C LYS A 742 25.77 35.50 17.34
N LYS A 743 24.87 35.24 18.30
CA LYS A 743 24.51 33.88 18.76
C LYS A 743 23.76 33.11 17.67
N TRP A 744 22.98 33.81 16.85
CA TRP A 744 22.15 33.26 15.77
C TRP A 744 22.25 34.10 14.49
N TYR A 745 22.13 33.46 13.35
CA TYR A 745 22.11 34.09 12.02
C TYR A 745 20.87 33.65 11.28
N MET A 746 20.20 34.57 10.57
CA MET A 746 18.90 34.27 9.97
C MET A 746 18.77 34.82 8.55
N ILE A 747 18.54 33.94 7.57
CA ILE A 747 18.29 34.30 6.17
C ILE A 747 16.82 34.64 6.01
N LEU A 748 16.52 35.74 5.29
CA LEU A 748 15.18 36.23 4.99
C LEU A 748 15.10 36.64 3.53
N ASP A 749 13.96 36.38 2.88
CA ASP A 749 13.62 36.98 1.58
C ASP A 749 12.85 38.30 1.80
N ASP A 750 12.87 39.20 0.82
CA ASP A 750 12.19 40.51 0.89
C ASP A 750 10.65 40.46 0.97
N ASP A 751 10.04 39.28 0.96
CA ASP A 751 8.61 39.01 1.20
C ASP A 751 8.34 38.13 2.45
N THR A 752 9.34 37.99 3.34
CA THR A 752 9.26 37.24 4.61
C THR A 752 8.93 38.16 5.80
N TYR A 753 7.91 37.84 6.60
CA TYR A 753 7.63 38.50 7.90
C TYR A 753 7.99 37.60 9.08
N LEU A 754 8.29 38.21 10.23
CA LEU A 754 8.74 37.54 11.46
C LEU A 754 7.96 37.98 12.69
N VAL A 755 7.49 37.01 13.48
CA VAL A 755 6.82 37.26 14.77
C VAL A 755 7.87 37.30 15.88
N ARG A 756 8.13 38.50 16.40
CA ARG A 756 9.20 38.72 17.38
C ARG A 756 9.08 37.85 18.64
N SER A 757 7.93 37.87 19.30
CA SER A 757 7.71 37.16 20.56
C SER A 757 7.90 35.65 20.43
N SER A 758 7.40 35.05 19.35
CA SER A 758 7.60 33.63 19.03
C SER A 758 9.05 33.28 18.71
N LEU A 759 9.78 34.16 18.00
CA LEU A 759 11.19 33.96 17.68
C LEU A 759 12.07 34.02 18.94
N GLU A 760 11.86 35.01 19.79
CA GLU A 760 12.59 35.16 21.06
C GLU A 760 12.25 34.01 22.03
N LEU A 761 10.99 33.55 22.09
CA LEU A 761 10.61 32.34 22.84
C LEU A 761 11.33 31.08 22.33
N LEU A 762 11.35 30.85 21.01
CA LEU A 762 11.97 29.66 20.42
C LEU A 762 13.48 29.65 20.67
N LEU A 763 14.17 30.75 20.37
CA LEU A 763 15.63 30.80 20.43
C LEU A 763 16.18 30.91 21.86
N SER A 764 15.42 31.45 22.82
CA SER A 764 15.81 31.48 24.24
C SER A 764 15.83 30.09 24.90
N HIS A 765 15.18 29.09 24.31
CA HIS A 765 15.23 27.70 24.75
C HIS A 765 16.31 26.85 24.04
N LEU A 766 16.93 27.36 22.98
CA LEU A 766 17.90 26.62 22.16
C LEU A 766 19.35 27.06 22.43
N ASP A 767 20.30 26.19 22.12
CA ASP A 767 21.72 26.38 22.43
C ASP A 767 22.50 26.86 21.19
N PRO A 768 22.96 28.12 21.13
CA PRO A 768 23.69 28.65 19.96
C PRO A 768 25.08 28.04 19.78
N TRP A 769 25.59 27.33 20.79
CA TRP A 769 26.88 26.61 20.75
C TRP A 769 26.73 25.17 20.28
N ARG A 770 25.50 24.73 19.97
CA ARG A 770 25.22 23.49 19.24
C ARG A 770 24.92 23.82 17.78
N ALA A 771 25.51 23.06 16.86
CA ALA A 771 25.26 23.18 15.42
C ALA A 771 23.79 22.87 15.07
N LEU A 772 22.96 23.91 15.01
CA LEU A 772 21.53 23.86 14.70
C LEU A 772 21.23 24.55 13.36
N TYR A 773 20.29 23.97 12.60
CA TYR A 773 19.78 24.46 11.32
C TYR A 773 18.25 24.28 11.35
N LEU A 774 17.51 25.39 11.32
CA LEU A 774 16.07 25.47 11.57
C LEU A 774 15.34 26.18 10.41
N GLY A 775 14.06 25.87 10.23
CA GLY A 775 13.14 26.51 9.28
C GLY A 775 12.06 25.52 8.80
N ASN A 776 11.20 25.93 7.88
CA ASN A 776 10.14 25.08 7.32
C ASN A 776 10.73 24.00 6.40
N VAL A 777 10.51 22.70 6.66
CA VAL A 777 11.31 21.64 6.02
C VAL A 777 10.63 21.01 4.79
N VAL A 778 11.27 21.23 3.63
CA VAL A 778 10.84 20.79 2.29
C VAL A 778 11.85 19.81 1.68
N GLY A 779 11.53 19.23 0.51
CA GLY A 779 12.36 18.25 -0.20
C GLY A 779 12.20 16.80 0.27
N ASP A 780 12.97 15.87 -0.32
CA ASP A 780 12.95 14.43 -0.01
C ASP A 780 14.13 14.00 0.86
N TYR A 781 14.24 12.72 1.25
CA TYR A 781 15.34 12.26 2.12
C TYR A 781 16.75 12.46 1.53
N LYS A 782 16.91 12.66 0.21
CA LYS A 782 18.22 12.89 -0.42
C LYS A 782 18.66 14.36 -0.31
N GLY A 783 17.71 15.25 -0.03
CA GLY A 783 17.91 16.67 0.20
C GLY A 783 16.70 17.27 0.89
N ARG A 784 16.59 17.07 2.21
CA ARG A 784 15.70 17.88 3.06
C ARG A 784 16.41 19.21 3.31
N PHE A 785 15.67 20.31 3.18
CA PHE A 785 16.18 21.66 3.40
C PHE A 785 15.13 22.52 4.07
N ALA A 786 15.57 23.53 4.83
CA ALA A 786 14.69 24.59 5.27
C ALA A 786 14.43 25.55 4.09
N HIS A 787 13.16 25.79 3.78
CA HIS A 787 12.72 26.67 2.69
C HIS A 787 13.15 28.12 2.95
N GLY A 788 13.87 28.73 1.99
CA GLY A 788 14.49 30.05 2.13
C GLY A 788 13.51 31.15 2.52
N GLY A 789 12.41 31.25 1.77
CA GLY A 789 11.37 32.25 2.01
C GLY A 789 10.60 32.08 3.32
N SER A 790 10.68 30.90 3.97
CA SER A 790 10.08 30.66 5.29
C SER A 790 10.95 31.16 6.46
N ALA A 791 12.03 31.89 6.18
CA ALA A 791 13.16 32.12 7.06
C ALA A 791 13.97 30.86 7.40
N VAL A 792 15.29 31.02 7.41
CA VAL A 792 16.27 29.96 7.74
C VAL A 792 17.12 30.42 8.91
N VAL A 793 17.13 29.66 10.01
CA VAL A 793 17.93 29.99 11.21
C VAL A 793 19.14 29.06 11.32
N LEU A 794 20.30 29.64 11.59
CA LEU A 794 21.59 28.96 11.73
C LEU A 794 22.25 29.42 13.04
N SER A 795 22.70 28.48 13.85
CA SER A 795 23.48 28.80 15.07
C SER A 795 24.86 29.38 14.74
N ALA A 796 25.47 30.10 15.68
CA ALA A 796 26.86 30.52 15.59
C ALA A 796 27.82 29.33 15.35
N GLU A 797 27.58 28.21 16.04
CA GLU A 797 28.35 26.97 15.85
C GLU A 797 28.19 26.38 14.44
N THR A 798 27.02 26.54 13.81
CA THR A 798 26.77 26.10 12.43
C THR A 798 27.62 26.87 11.44
N LEU A 799 27.65 28.20 11.53
CA LEU A 799 28.47 29.01 10.62
C LEU A 799 29.97 28.82 10.90
N ARG A 800 30.37 28.69 12.16
CA ARG A 800 31.76 28.38 12.54
C ARG A 800 32.26 27.06 11.94
N ARG A 801 31.42 26.02 11.90
CA ARG A 801 31.75 24.73 11.25
C ARG A 801 31.76 24.80 9.73
N LEU A 802 30.83 25.55 9.13
CA LEU A 802 30.75 25.73 7.68
C LEU A 802 31.96 26.52 7.16
N PHE A 803 32.20 27.71 7.67
CA PHE A 803 33.29 28.58 7.20
C PHE A 803 34.67 28.16 7.69
N GLY A 804 34.75 27.29 8.71
CA GLY A 804 35.96 26.53 9.05
C GLY A 804 36.36 25.46 8.01
N ARG A 805 35.54 25.22 6.97
CA ARG A 805 35.79 24.24 5.90
C ARG A 805 35.81 24.91 4.53
N ALA A 806 36.91 25.62 4.26
CA ALA A 806 37.14 26.30 2.98
C ALA A 806 36.98 25.37 1.76
N ASP A 807 37.36 24.09 1.85
CA ASP A 807 37.18 23.10 0.79
C ASP A 807 35.71 22.78 0.47
N VAL A 808 34.82 22.93 1.45
CA VAL A 808 33.36 22.77 1.28
C VAL A 808 32.76 24.06 0.73
N VAL A 809 33.18 25.22 1.25
CA VAL A 809 32.69 26.54 0.82
C VAL A 809 33.08 26.87 -0.63
N SER A 810 34.33 26.59 -1.04
CA SER A 810 34.77 26.75 -2.43
C SER A 810 33.97 25.88 -3.41
N ARG A 811 33.62 24.64 -3.03
CA ARG A 811 32.75 23.79 -3.85
C ARG A 811 31.32 24.33 -3.91
N ALA A 812 30.80 24.85 -2.81
CA ALA A 812 29.46 25.44 -2.77
C ALA A 812 29.33 26.65 -3.73
N TYR A 813 30.39 27.44 -3.96
CA TYR A 813 30.38 28.48 -4.99
C TYR A 813 30.28 27.91 -6.41
N ALA A 814 31.04 26.87 -6.74
CA ALA A 814 30.92 26.20 -8.05
C ALA A 814 29.52 25.57 -8.22
N GLU A 815 29.05 24.81 -7.23
CA GLU A 815 27.73 24.17 -7.24
C GLU A 815 26.56 25.19 -7.30
N SER A 816 26.77 26.42 -6.82
CA SER A 816 25.77 27.50 -6.91
C SER A 816 25.45 27.96 -8.34
N LEU A 817 26.31 27.66 -9.31
CA LEU A 817 26.09 28.00 -10.71
C LEU A 817 25.02 27.11 -11.38
N ASP A 818 24.95 25.84 -10.98
CA ASP A 818 24.05 24.84 -11.57
C ASP A 818 22.83 24.54 -10.69
N GLU A 819 22.92 24.67 -9.36
CA GLU A 819 21.78 24.44 -8.47
C GLU A 819 20.66 25.46 -8.73
N THR A 820 19.42 25.00 -8.64
CA THR A 820 18.20 25.74 -8.94
C THR A 820 17.62 26.39 -7.69
N TRP A 821 17.86 25.81 -6.52
CA TRP A 821 17.31 26.26 -5.23
C TRP A 821 18.45 26.56 -4.24
N GLY A 822 18.71 27.85 -3.95
CA GLY A 822 19.84 28.25 -3.11
C GLY A 822 19.71 27.89 -1.62
N ASP A 823 18.49 27.68 -1.14
CA ASP A 823 18.19 27.15 0.18
C ASP A 823 18.50 25.64 0.29
N ARG A 824 18.23 24.88 -0.78
CA ARG A 824 18.73 23.52 -0.95
C ARG A 824 20.26 23.46 -1.01
N LEU A 825 20.92 24.43 -1.66
CA LEU A 825 22.39 24.54 -1.65
C LEU A 825 22.93 24.72 -0.23
N VAL A 826 22.27 25.52 0.62
CA VAL A 826 22.63 25.63 2.05
C VAL A 826 22.55 24.26 2.73
N ALA A 827 21.46 23.52 2.55
CA ALA A 827 21.33 22.18 3.14
C ALA A 827 22.36 21.17 2.62
N THR A 828 22.56 21.05 1.30
CA THR A 828 23.54 20.10 0.73
C THR A 828 24.98 20.46 1.11
N THR A 829 25.28 21.73 1.32
CA THR A 829 26.57 22.19 1.84
C THR A 829 26.73 21.88 3.33
N LEU A 830 25.69 22.10 4.14
CA LEU A 830 25.66 21.73 5.56
C LEU A 830 25.75 20.21 5.78
N HIS A 831 25.14 19.41 4.90
CA HIS A 831 25.26 17.95 4.92
C HIS A 831 26.72 17.50 4.77
N LYS A 832 27.57 18.19 4.00
CA LYS A 832 29.01 17.85 3.87
C LYS A 832 29.82 18.08 5.15
N VAL A 833 29.31 18.88 6.09
CA VAL A 833 29.90 19.13 7.42
C VAL A 833 29.11 18.47 8.57
N GLY A 834 28.17 17.57 8.27
CA GLY A 834 27.44 16.78 9.27
C GLY A 834 26.34 17.53 10.00
N ILE A 835 25.82 18.61 9.42
CA ILE A 835 24.74 19.42 9.97
C ILE A 835 23.49 19.17 9.13
N TYR A 836 22.40 18.78 9.77
CA TYR A 836 21.12 18.45 9.15
C TYR A 836 20.02 19.37 9.68
N VAL A 837 18.93 19.53 8.92
CA VAL A 837 17.80 20.36 9.34
C VAL A 837 16.97 19.69 10.45
N GLU A 838 16.70 20.42 11.52
CA GLU A 838 16.01 19.91 12.72
C GLU A 838 14.48 19.92 12.52
N GLU A 839 13.95 18.88 11.86
CA GLU A 839 12.52 18.71 11.55
C GLU A 839 11.57 18.91 12.75
N ARG A 840 12.04 18.71 13.98
CA ARG A 840 11.30 18.98 15.24
C ARG A 840 10.70 20.38 15.31
N TYR A 841 11.35 21.39 14.73
CA TYR A 841 10.96 22.80 14.87
C TYR A 841 10.29 23.35 13.60
N ALA A 842 10.08 22.52 12.58
CA ALA A 842 9.63 22.93 11.25
C ALA A 842 8.24 23.61 11.27
N HIS A 843 7.35 23.13 12.14
CA HIS A 843 5.96 23.57 12.27
C HIS A 843 5.80 24.98 12.87
N HIS A 844 6.88 25.61 13.34
CA HIS A 844 6.90 27.02 13.75
C HIS A 844 7.03 27.99 12.56
N PHE A 845 7.47 27.53 11.38
CA PHE A 845 7.79 28.38 10.24
C PHE A 845 6.75 28.16 9.11
N SER A 846 6.22 29.24 8.52
CA SER A 846 5.25 29.14 7.42
C SER A 846 5.88 29.36 6.05
N GLY A 847 5.48 28.57 5.04
CA GLY A 847 5.71 28.86 3.61
C GLY A 847 4.58 29.64 2.95
N GLU A 848 3.53 29.92 3.71
CA GLU A 848 2.26 30.49 3.26
C GLU A 848 2.05 31.87 3.90
N THR A 849 1.21 32.71 3.28
CA THR A 849 0.69 33.95 3.88
C THR A 849 -0.24 33.62 5.06
N PRO A 850 -0.54 34.56 5.98
CA PRO A 850 -1.49 34.30 7.08
C PRO A 850 -2.89 33.86 6.61
N SER A 851 -3.31 34.29 5.42
CA SER A 851 -4.56 33.91 4.76
C SER A 851 -4.57 32.47 4.21
N ALA A 852 -3.48 32.07 3.55
CA ALA A 852 -3.30 30.74 2.95
C ALA A 852 -2.77 29.69 3.94
N ALA A 853 -2.35 30.10 5.14
CA ALA A 853 -1.76 29.26 6.18
C ALA A 853 -2.66 28.06 6.58
N ARG A 854 -2.21 26.83 6.29
CA ARG A 854 -2.93 25.57 6.59
C ARG A 854 -2.93 25.26 8.08
N ILE A 855 -3.94 25.66 8.82
CA ILE A 855 -4.01 25.43 10.27
C ILE A 855 -4.46 23.98 10.55
N ARG A 856 -3.59 23.19 11.18
CA ARG A 856 -3.79 21.76 11.48
C ARG A 856 -3.96 21.51 12.97
N GLY A 857 -4.73 20.48 13.31
CA GLY A 857 -4.98 20.07 14.70
C GLY A 857 -3.71 19.80 15.54
N ASP A 858 -2.60 19.39 14.91
CA ASP A 858 -1.34 19.07 15.59
C ASP A 858 -0.38 20.27 15.76
N ARG A 859 -0.71 21.44 15.19
CA ARG A 859 0.07 22.70 15.37
C ARG A 859 -0.71 23.89 15.92
N LEU A 860 -2.00 23.74 16.25
CA LEU A 860 -2.87 24.84 16.69
C LEU A 860 -2.32 25.65 17.89
N CYS A 861 -1.66 25.00 18.85
CA CYS A 861 -1.09 25.66 20.03
C CYS A 861 0.40 26.02 19.86
N SER A 862 0.99 25.81 18.69
CA SER A 862 2.41 26.05 18.44
C SER A 862 2.64 27.53 18.10
N PRO A 863 3.67 28.19 18.66
CA PRO A 863 4.06 29.53 18.24
C PRO A 863 4.48 29.56 16.76
N ILE A 864 4.10 30.61 16.04
CA ILE A 864 4.52 30.88 14.66
C ILE A 864 5.64 31.91 14.68
N VAL A 865 6.74 31.60 14.03
CA VAL A 865 7.95 32.45 13.92
C VAL A 865 7.93 33.29 12.63
N SER A 866 7.40 32.78 11.52
CA SER A 866 7.53 33.41 10.21
C SER A 866 6.34 33.20 9.27
N PHE A 867 6.18 34.11 8.31
CA PHE A 867 5.30 34.03 7.14
C PHE A 867 6.05 34.39 5.86
N HIS A 868 5.62 33.84 4.73
CA HIS A 868 6.22 34.06 3.41
C HIS A 868 5.17 34.56 2.40
N GLY A 869 5.61 35.00 1.21
CA GLY A 869 4.74 35.29 0.08
C GLY A 869 4.04 36.65 0.15
N LEU A 870 4.50 37.56 1.01
CA LEU A 870 3.94 38.91 1.19
C LEU A 870 4.35 39.87 0.06
N ARG A 871 4.15 39.42 -1.19
CA ARG A 871 4.64 40.03 -2.44
C ARG A 871 3.78 41.18 -2.96
N ARG A 872 2.53 41.29 -2.49
CA ARG A 872 1.59 42.35 -2.87
C ARG A 872 1.94 43.63 -2.08
N PRO A 873 1.99 44.83 -2.71
CA PRO A 873 2.26 46.08 -2.00
C PRO A 873 1.31 46.28 -0.80
N GLY A 874 1.85 46.71 0.34
CA GLY A 874 1.08 46.90 1.57
C GLY A 874 0.73 45.62 2.34
N ALA A 875 1.07 44.42 1.83
CA ALA A 875 0.82 43.16 2.55
C ALA A 875 1.76 42.99 3.75
N MET A 876 3.04 43.35 3.60
CA MET A 876 4.04 43.29 4.67
C MET A 876 3.65 44.26 5.80
N ALA A 877 3.23 45.48 5.46
CA ALA A 877 2.72 46.48 6.40
C ALA A 877 1.39 46.07 7.04
N ARG A 878 0.50 45.36 6.33
CA ARG A 878 -0.75 44.81 6.90
C ARG A 878 -0.45 43.76 7.97
N VAL A 879 0.44 42.80 7.68
CA VAL A 879 0.87 41.78 8.64
C VAL A 879 1.64 42.41 9.80
N GLY A 880 2.49 43.39 9.52
CA GLY A 880 3.20 44.19 10.54
C GLY A 880 2.26 44.89 11.54
N ARG A 881 1.15 45.49 11.07
CA ARG A 881 0.13 46.08 11.97
C ARG A 881 -0.62 45.04 12.80
N GLY A 882 -0.85 43.83 12.27
CA GLY A 882 -1.55 42.76 12.98
C GLY A 882 -0.71 42.01 14.02
N LEU A 883 0.62 42.02 13.89
CA LEU A 883 1.53 41.19 14.70
C LEU A 883 2.65 41.97 15.41
N GLY A 884 2.97 43.19 14.99
CA GLY A 884 4.12 43.95 15.50
C GLY A 884 4.00 44.39 16.96
N GLU A 885 2.78 44.50 17.48
CA GLU A 885 2.51 44.85 18.89
C GLU A 885 2.29 43.61 19.79
N ALA A 886 2.39 42.39 19.24
CA ALA A 886 2.18 41.15 19.98
C ALA A 886 3.32 40.89 20.99
N LYS A 887 3.09 41.29 22.25
CA LYS A 887 4.00 41.03 23.38
C LYS A 887 4.13 39.54 23.69
N GLU A 888 3.02 38.80 23.58
CA GLU A 888 2.98 37.37 23.78
C GLU A 888 3.26 36.59 22.47
N PRO A 889 3.76 35.33 22.56
CA PRO A 889 3.95 34.45 21.40
C PRO A 889 2.64 34.19 20.64
N VAL A 890 2.64 34.39 19.32
CA VAL A 890 1.43 34.20 18.49
C VAL A 890 1.33 32.76 18.01
N VAL A 891 0.22 32.08 18.28
CA VAL A 891 -0.02 30.67 17.92
C VAL A 891 -0.96 30.51 16.73
N TRP A 892 -0.89 29.36 16.02
CA TRP A 892 -1.72 29.09 14.83
C TRP A 892 -3.23 29.24 15.05
N ALA A 893 -3.75 29.02 16.27
CA ALA A 893 -5.15 29.26 16.61
C ALA A 893 -5.58 30.73 16.51
N GLN A 894 -4.68 31.68 16.73
CA GLN A 894 -4.99 33.12 16.78
C GLN A 894 -5.09 33.79 15.41
N LEU A 895 -4.65 33.13 14.33
CA LEU A 895 -4.63 33.75 13.00
C LEU A 895 -6.03 34.15 12.52
N TRP A 896 -7.06 33.37 12.85
CA TRP A 896 -8.44 33.71 12.51
C TRP A 896 -8.90 34.99 13.23
N SER A 897 -8.59 35.15 14.52
CA SER A 897 -8.90 36.37 15.27
C SER A 897 -8.08 37.61 14.85
N LEU A 898 -6.99 37.42 14.09
CA LEU A 898 -6.09 38.50 13.66
C LEU A 898 -6.25 38.87 12.18
N PHE A 899 -6.70 37.93 11.34
CA PHE A 899 -6.71 38.08 9.88
C PHE A 899 -8.02 37.64 9.18
N ALA A 900 -8.94 36.96 9.85
CA ALA A 900 -10.26 36.67 9.27
C ALA A 900 -11.22 37.85 9.51
N GLN A 901 -12.15 38.07 8.58
CA GLN A 901 -13.13 39.17 8.65
C GLN A 901 -14.21 38.95 9.73
N HIS A 902 -14.36 37.72 10.22
CA HIS A 902 -15.32 37.33 11.24
C HIS A 902 -14.70 36.33 12.26
N PRO A 903 -15.30 36.15 13.45
CA PRO A 903 -14.88 35.10 14.37
C PRO A 903 -14.96 33.70 13.71
N MET A 904 -14.01 32.81 14.03
CA MET A 904 -13.91 31.47 13.45
C MET A 904 -15.25 30.70 13.46
N GLU A 905 -16.01 30.79 14.56
CA GLU A 905 -17.36 30.21 14.73
C GLU A 905 -18.34 30.55 13.59
N ARG A 906 -18.24 31.76 13.00
CA ARG A 906 -19.13 32.23 11.92
C ARG A 906 -18.98 31.40 10.65
N TYR A 907 -17.77 30.91 10.35
CA TYR A 907 -17.46 30.09 9.18
C TYR A 907 -17.93 28.62 9.32
N GLY A 908 -18.38 28.23 10.52
CA GLY A 908 -18.99 26.92 10.78
C GLY A 908 -20.52 26.92 10.75
N ARG A 909 -21.17 28.01 10.33
CA ARG A 909 -22.64 28.16 10.36
C ARG A 909 -23.21 28.71 9.05
N ALA A 910 -24.37 28.17 8.67
CA ALA A 910 -25.16 28.68 7.55
C ALA A 910 -25.81 30.05 7.90
N PRO A 911 -26.04 30.95 6.90
CA PRO A 911 -25.53 30.86 5.54
C PRO A 911 -24.00 31.02 5.55
N TYR A 912 -23.28 30.18 4.80
CA TYR A 912 -21.82 30.17 4.82
C TYR A 912 -21.24 31.43 4.15
N LEU A 913 -19.99 31.74 4.46
CA LEU A 913 -19.27 32.88 3.89
C LEU A 913 -18.54 32.46 2.61
N SER A 914 -18.30 33.39 1.70
CA SER A 914 -17.47 33.15 0.52
C SER A 914 -15.98 33.11 0.88
N GLY A 915 -15.27 32.14 0.31
CA GLY A 915 -13.85 31.86 0.55
C GLY A 915 -13.55 30.38 0.31
N ASP A 916 -12.26 29.99 0.24
CA ASP A 916 -11.86 28.58 0.21
C ASP A 916 -11.07 28.24 1.49
N HIS A 917 -11.71 27.45 2.36
CA HIS A 917 -11.14 27.00 3.63
C HIS A 917 -10.42 25.64 3.52
N VAL A 918 -10.56 24.95 2.39
CA VAL A 918 -9.76 23.76 2.04
C VAL A 918 -8.43 24.18 1.39
N GLY A 919 -8.49 25.21 0.55
CA GLY A 919 -7.35 25.80 -0.15
C GLY A 919 -7.10 25.17 -1.52
N GLY A 920 -7.02 26.02 -2.55
CA GLY A 920 -6.73 25.60 -3.92
C GLY A 920 -5.27 25.21 -4.15
N GLY A 921 -5.02 24.35 -5.15
CA GLY A 921 -3.68 23.91 -5.56
C GLY A 921 -2.86 24.96 -6.32
N GLY A 922 -2.99 26.25 -5.96
CA GLY A 922 -2.49 27.40 -6.73
C GLY A 922 -1.32 28.14 -6.08
N GLY A 923 -0.08 27.79 -6.46
CA GLY A 923 1.00 28.78 -6.54
C GLY A 923 1.70 29.25 -5.25
N GLY A 924 2.21 28.33 -4.44
CA GLY A 924 3.15 28.67 -3.35
C GLY A 924 4.01 27.47 -2.95
N GLY A 925 5.33 27.55 -3.11
CA GLY A 925 6.25 26.44 -2.82
C GLY A 925 6.31 26.13 -1.33
N GLY A 926 5.99 24.89 -0.93
CA GLY A 926 6.08 24.48 0.48
C GLY A 926 5.35 23.17 0.80
N GLY A 927 4.17 22.95 0.22
CA GLY A 927 3.44 21.69 0.36
C GLY A 927 4.18 20.54 -0.33
N GLY A 928 4.63 19.54 0.44
CA GLY A 928 5.31 18.36 -0.11
C GLY A 928 4.35 17.36 -0.75
N ASP A 929 4.86 16.56 -1.69
CA ASP A 929 4.15 15.63 -2.60
C ASP A 929 3.21 14.57 -1.96
N GLY A 930 3.05 14.58 -0.64
CA GLY A 930 2.15 13.72 0.12
C GLY A 930 0.97 14.44 0.82
N GLU A 931 0.87 15.77 0.75
CA GLU A 931 -0.25 16.50 1.38
C GLU A 931 -1.52 16.53 0.52
N GLU A 932 -1.40 16.65 -0.81
CA GLU A 932 -2.57 16.59 -1.71
C GLU A 932 -3.28 15.23 -1.62
N ALA A 933 -2.52 14.16 -1.35
CA ALA A 933 -3.04 12.83 -1.04
C ALA A 933 -3.76 12.71 0.32
N MET A 934 -3.85 13.79 1.10
CA MET A 934 -4.67 13.87 2.32
C MET A 934 -6.02 14.59 2.09
N LEU A 935 -6.29 15.11 0.89
CA LEU A 935 -7.59 15.65 0.54
C LEU A 935 -8.64 14.53 0.42
N LEU A 936 -9.81 14.80 0.96
CA LEU A 936 -10.98 13.92 0.92
C LEU A 936 -11.92 14.45 -0.18
N THR A 937 -12.11 13.68 -1.24
CA THR A 937 -13.03 14.05 -2.33
C THR A 937 -14.25 13.12 -2.33
N TRP A 938 -15.44 13.71 -2.39
CA TRP A 938 -16.72 13.04 -2.51
C TRP A 938 -17.48 13.59 -3.73
N SER A 939 -17.66 12.76 -4.76
CA SER A 939 -18.49 13.08 -5.92
C SER A 939 -19.99 12.90 -5.64
N ALA A 940 -20.85 13.60 -6.37
CA ALA A 940 -22.30 13.50 -6.31
C ALA A 940 -22.86 13.71 -4.88
N VAL A 941 -22.46 14.83 -4.27
CA VAL A 941 -23.13 15.43 -3.11
C VAL A 941 -24.20 16.38 -3.63
N GLY A 942 -25.38 16.39 -3.01
CA GLY A 942 -26.53 17.16 -3.50
C GLY A 942 -26.46 18.66 -3.18
N ASP A 943 -25.87 19.00 -2.03
CA ASP A 943 -25.87 20.34 -1.45
C ASP A 943 -24.67 20.53 -0.50
N GLU A 944 -24.44 21.79 -0.09
CA GLU A 944 -23.41 22.18 0.86
C GLU A 944 -23.60 21.55 2.26
N ASP A 945 -24.83 21.33 2.68
CA ASP A 945 -25.16 20.73 3.97
C ASP A 945 -24.84 19.22 4.02
N GLY A 946 -25.02 18.52 2.90
CA GLY A 946 -24.54 17.17 2.65
C GLY A 946 -23.02 17.07 2.51
N CYS A 947 -22.34 18.17 2.19
CA CYS A 947 -20.88 18.27 2.22
C CYS A 947 -20.38 18.46 3.66
N ARG A 948 -20.95 19.42 4.40
CA ARG A 948 -20.74 19.62 5.85
C ARG A 948 -20.90 18.30 6.61
N ALA A 949 -22.03 17.61 6.44
CA ALA A 949 -22.35 16.38 7.15
C ALA A 949 -21.42 15.19 6.81
N ARG A 950 -20.69 15.23 5.69
CA ARG A 950 -19.62 14.26 5.38
C ARG A 950 -18.33 14.62 6.10
N CYS A 951 -17.95 15.89 6.12
CA CYS A 951 -16.78 16.38 6.85
C CYS A 951 -16.92 16.17 8.36
N GLU A 952 -18.07 16.55 8.94
CA GLU A 952 -18.40 16.35 10.37
C GLU A 952 -18.30 14.88 10.79
N ARG A 953 -18.74 13.94 9.93
CA ARG A 953 -18.65 12.49 10.17
C ARG A 953 -17.21 11.94 10.20
N VAL A 954 -16.27 12.64 9.56
CA VAL A 954 -14.83 12.32 9.63
C VAL A 954 -14.17 12.96 10.86
N GLY A 955 -14.82 13.95 11.49
CA GLY A 955 -14.34 14.60 12.71
C GLY A 955 -12.99 15.29 12.49
N ALA A 956 -12.03 15.03 13.39
CA ALA A 956 -10.69 15.63 13.34
C ALA A 956 -9.86 15.30 12.08
N GLY A 957 -10.29 14.37 11.22
CA GLY A 957 -9.70 14.14 9.90
C GLY A 957 -10.19 15.10 8.80
N CYS A 958 -11.20 15.92 9.08
CA CYS A 958 -11.73 16.94 8.17
C CYS A 958 -12.06 18.21 8.95
N LEU A 959 -11.20 19.22 8.91
CA LEU A 959 -11.34 20.50 9.62
C LEU A 959 -11.98 21.59 8.75
N ALA A 960 -11.90 21.49 7.43
CA ALA A 960 -12.61 22.34 6.47
C ALA A 960 -13.13 21.55 5.27
N TRP A 961 -14.13 22.11 4.59
CA TRP A 961 -14.77 21.55 3.41
C TRP A 961 -15.18 22.63 2.39
N THR A 962 -15.23 22.26 1.12
CA THR A 962 -15.64 23.13 0.00
C THR A 962 -16.48 22.30 -0.99
N PHE A 963 -17.74 22.70 -1.18
CA PHE A 963 -18.72 22.12 -2.09
C PHE A 963 -18.81 22.92 -3.40
N GLU A 964 -18.69 22.24 -4.54
CA GLU A 964 -18.82 22.80 -5.88
C GLU A 964 -20.24 22.55 -6.45
N PRO A 965 -21.13 23.56 -6.52
CA PRO A 965 -22.50 23.37 -6.96
C PRO A 965 -22.63 22.92 -8.42
N ARG A 966 -21.64 23.21 -9.27
CA ARG A 966 -21.71 22.86 -10.71
C ARG A 966 -21.37 21.40 -11.02
N SER A 967 -20.56 20.74 -10.17
CA SER A 967 -20.16 19.35 -10.34
C SER A 967 -20.74 18.40 -9.29
N GLY A 968 -21.30 18.94 -8.20
CA GLY A 968 -21.68 18.15 -7.03
C GLY A 968 -20.47 17.54 -6.31
N GLU A 969 -19.28 18.13 -6.47
CA GLU A 969 -18.05 17.67 -5.83
C GLU A 969 -17.87 18.36 -4.47
N CYS A 970 -17.73 17.57 -3.42
CA CYS A 970 -17.38 18.03 -2.09
C CYS A 970 -15.93 17.64 -1.80
N ARG A 971 -15.09 18.62 -1.49
CA ARG A 971 -13.69 18.44 -1.07
C ARG A 971 -13.58 18.74 0.43
N GLY A 972 -12.68 18.07 1.15
CA GLY A 972 -12.40 18.34 2.55
C GLY A 972 -10.94 18.04 2.93
N SER A 973 -10.45 18.67 4.00
CA SER A 973 -9.04 18.63 4.38
C SER A 973 -8.82 18.47 5.89
N PRO A 974 -7.74 17.82 6.36
CA PRO A 974 -7.35 17.77 7.77
C PRO A 974 -6.69 19.09 8.28
N TRP A 975 -6.95 20.20 7.59
CA TRP A 975 -6.56 21.57 7.93
C TRP A 975 -7.68 22.53 7.57
N ALA A 976 -7.58 23.78 8.02
CA ALA A 976 -8.43 24.89 7.58
C ALA A 976 -7.56 26.12 7.22
N THR A 977 -7.86 26.77 6.10
CA THR A 977 -7.28 28.06 5.69
C THR A 977 -8.29 29.20 5.93
N ILE A 978 -7.80 30.41 6.19
CA ILE A 978 -8.69 31.59 6.31
C ILE A 978 -9.31 31.92 4.94
N GLY A 979 -8.53 31.72 3.86
CA GLY A 979 -8.88 32.11 2.50
C GLY A 979 -8.23 33.45 2.15
N ASP A 980 -7.89 33.63 0.87
CA ASP A 980 -7.18 34.81 0.39
C ASP A 980 -8.18 35.84 -0.16
N GLU A 981 -8.12 37.09 0.33
CA GLU A 981 -9.09 38.13 -0.05
C GLU A 981 -9.10 38.36 -1.57
N GLY A 982 -10.27 38.22 -2.20
CA GLY A 982 -10.43 38.35 -3.65
C GLY A 982 -10.21 37.08 -4.47
N VAL A 983 -9.89 35.94 -3.84
CA VAL A 983 -10.01 34.62 -4.48
C VAL A 983 -11.42 34.11 -4.23
N GLU A 984 -12.31 34.32 -5.20
CA GLU A 984 -13.62 33.66 -5.19
C GLU A 984 -13.44 32.15 -5.25
N ALA A 985 -13.90 31.44 -4.22
CA ALA A 985 -14.07 30.00 -4.32
C ALA A 985 -15.15 29.70 -5.37
N THR A 986 -14.92 28.64 -6.16
CA THR A 986 -15.86 28.25 -7.21
C THR A 986 -17.21 27.74 -6.67
N GLY A 987 -17.27 27.48 -5.36
CA GLY A 987 -18.46 27.04 -4.63
C GLY A 987 -18.45 27.42 -3.14
N VAL A 988 -19.30 26.77 -2.36
CA VAL A 988 -19.58 27.07 -0.95
C VAL A 988 -18.56 26.39 -0.04
N SER A 989 -17.91 27.12 0.87
CA SER A 989 -16.93 26.57 1.81
C SER A 989 -17.33 26.78 3.27
N GLY A 990 -16.82 25.94 4.17
CA GLY A 990 -17.03 26.07 5.61
C GLY A 990 -16.03 25.28 6.43
N ILE A 991 -15.99 25.55 7.73
CA ILE A 991 -15.15 24.81 8.68
C ILE A 991 -15.97 23.84 9.54
N ASN A 992 -15.36 22.72 9.94
CA ASN A 992 -15.93 21.78 10.90
C ASN A 992 -15.74 22.32 12.33
N TRP A 993 -16.57 23.31 12.70
CA TRP A 993 -16.48 23.99 14.00
C TRP A 993 -16.53 23.00 15.17
N GLY A 994 -17.39 21.97 15.12
CA GLY A 994 -17.49 20.96 16.18
C GLY A 994 -16.19 20.17 16.43
N SER A 995 -15.33 20.04 15.43
CA SER A 995 -13.98 19.44 15.58
C SER A 995 -12.91 20.47 15.89
N MET A 996 -13.05 21.70 15.38
CA MET A 996 -12.07 22.78 15.52
C MET A 996 -12.13 23.48 16.89
N GLU A 997 -13.33 23.72 17.43
CA GLU A 997 -13.53 24.41 18.70
C GLU A 997 -12.86 23.71 19.90
N PRO A 998 -12.99 22.38 20.10
CA PRO A 998 -12.30 21.69 21.19
C PRO A 998 -10.77 21.67 21.02
N LEU A 999 -10.23 22.00 19.84
CA LEU A 999 -8.80 22.17 19.62
C LEU A 999 -8.38 23.61 19.92
N ALA A 1000 -9.08 24.61 19.37
CA ALA A 1000 -8.79 26.02 19.59
C ALA A 1000 -8.89 26.43 21.07
N ARG A 1001 -9.94 25.98 21.78
CA ARG A 1001 -10.12 26.21 23.23
C ARG A 1001 -8.98 25.64 24.10
N ARG A 1002 -8.14 24.73 23.60
CA ARG A 1002 -6.96 24.21 24.33
C ARG A 1002 -5.69 25.07 24.16
N CYS A 1003 -5.73 26.08 23.29
CA CYS A 1003 -4.58 26.92 22.96
C CYS A 1003 -4.77 28.41 23.34
N LEU A 1004 -6.01 28.81 23.66
CA LEU A 1004 -6.43 30.21 23.86
C LEU A 1004 -6.85 30.49 25.32
N VAL A 1005 -6.35 29.69 26.25
CA VAL A 1005 -6.66 29.68 27.71
C VAL A 1005 -5.37 29.39 28.48
#